data_AF-G1V2R6-F1
#
_entry.id   AF-G1V2R6-F1
#
_cell.length_a   1.000
_cell.length_b   1.000
_cell.length_c   1.000
_cell.angle_alpha   90.00
_cell.angle_beta   90.00
_cell.angle_gamma   90.00
#
_symmetry.space_group_name_H-M   'P 1'
#
loop_
_entity.id
_entity.type
_entity.pdbx_description
1 polymer ?
#
loop_
_entity_poly.entity_id
_entity_poly.type
_entity_poly.pdbx_seq_one_letter_code
_entity_poly.pdbx_strand_id
1 'polypeptide(L)'
;MTIKSNSPRDSRNPRDFNDPRNKPQERPERAERPERSEWASRRPERPEWSNRDRSERAPRPDWAARGEQRRPPRDRFENGDRPRPQRGSGLIAELRELDRDLIKMIARRSRMLTRLPNAGTSDHERELRTSWEENASAVSRDPKLIRQIFALLQEVEVAPADMEQPSAFNLAPARKALAVELPAPASDRLPRVRMVLAASGATECTLHGVPLNGPVMECLKGLNQVGARLRWEEDGRILCQGGEPVSGYNKSILDKVVHVGDDPFNLYLMLFQMVTRPARLKIIGESGLKFVDLAPIRHFLPLLGARLTSVVPGQEGLPARLESSAMLPSDVAVPAELPADALEALLVATAGWERDVTVDLSGHAEGRNIVSKVLPILQSAGIKASLTDTEDTLSLHVVPGKAQFSDELLPGINVVAAATLLAMPAFVGGSVKLSGRWEATGDARSGDAVKGLFSKLGVNLSVADGELSASFGEGIAEGEPLPSPNPVDDLTGLPSALLPLGLALSLIPAVRSKGGVMPKLPESVDKVLVESFLNQLGLSCEDGRLVSIEPSTTPWASPTVQWALALSLAAFLRPNIKLSNPGIVTNYLPVYWNIYNTLPTPSMTRKAQEEETAPAANSRPARRRVLASHTPESEMPDEIVYPDED
;
A
#
# COMPACT_ATOMS: atom_id res chain seq x y z
N MET A 1 72.19 22.81 24.88
CA MET A 1 72.04 23.91 25.85
C MET A 1 70.55 24.24 25.92
N THR A 2 69.71 23.55 26.72
CA THR A 2 69.33 23.82 28.14
C THR A 2 68.90 25.27 28.37
N ILE A 3 67.70 25.59 28.90
CA ILE A 3 67.26 25.34 30.30
C ILE A 3 65.72 25.55 30.46
N LYS A 4 65.04 24.53 31.04
CA LYS A 4 64.04 24.48 32.16
C LYS A 4 62.75 25.36 32.12
N SER A 5 61.62 25.03 32.77
CA SER A 5 61.03 23.85 33.43
C SER A 5 59.69 24.29 34.08
N ASN A 6 58.61 23.49 33.98
CA ASN A 6 57.89 22.91 35.13
C ASN A 6 56.50 22.35 34.75
N SER A 7 56.33 21.06 35.05
CA SER A 7 55.06 20.32 35.17
C SER A 7 54.51 20.42 36.61
N PRO A 8 53.30 19.88 36.86
CA PRO A 8 53.19 18.57 37.53
C PRO A 8 52.21 17.61 36.80
N ARG A 9 52.61 16.37 36.48
CA ARG A 9 52.27 15.08 37.16
C ARG A 9 50.75 14.90 37.41
N ASP A 10 50.10 13.83 36.96
CA ASP A 10 50.50 12.42 37.00
C ASP A 10 49.88 11.57 35.87
N SER A 11 50.71 10.67 35.35
CA SER A 11 50.38 9.53 34.50
C SER A 11 50.30 8.26 35.34
N ARG A 12 49.33 7.36 35.12
CA ARG A 12 49.46 5.94 35.48
C ARG A 12 48.49 5.06 34.68
N ASN A 13 49.07 4.07 34.01
CA ASN A 13 48.47 2.83 33.51
C ASN A 13 49.26 1.69 34.24
N PRO A 14 48.95 0.38 34.13
CA PRO A 14 47.73 -0.38 34.42
C PRO A 14 47.94 -1.47 35.51
N ARG A 15 46.82 -2.03 36.04
CA ARG A 15 46.63 -3.31 36.78
C ARG A 15 47.26 -3.52 38.18
N ASP A 16 46.38 -3.60 39.18
CA ASP A 16 46.37 -4.51 40.35
C ASP A 16 44.89 -4.48 40.84
N PHE A 17 44.00 -5.45 40.63
CA PHE A 17 43.99 -6.87 41.07
C PHE A 17 44.11 -7.06 42.59
N ASN A 18 43.39 -6.27 43.41
CA ASN A 18 42.76 -6.67 44.68
C ASN A 18 42.23 -5.42 45.45
N ASP A 19 40.95 -5.08 45.28
CA ASP A 19 40.22 -4.24 46.25
C ASP A 19 38.99 -5.02 46.77
N PRO A 20 38.85 -5.29 48.08
CA PRO A 20 37.85 -6.22 48.62
C PRO A 20 36.41 -5.69 48.70
N ARG A 21 36.06 -4.58 48.02
CA ARG A 21 34.74 -3.93 48.17
C ARG A 21 33.78 -4.08 46.98
N ASN A 22 34.16 -4.84 45.96
CA ASN A 22 33.24 -5.23 44.89
C ASN A 22 33.05 -6.76 44.88
N LYS A 23 32.01 -7.25 45.57
CA LYS A 23 31.50 -8.61 45.39
C LYS A 23 30.10 -8.57 44.76
N PRO A 24 29.88 -9.25 43.62
CA PRO A 24 28.55 -9.45 43.03
C PRO A 24 27.72 -10.44 43.85
N GLN A 25 26.43 -10.18 44.00
CA GLN A 25 25.45 -11.17 44.46
C GLN A 25 25.20 -12.20 43.34
N GLU A 26 25.73 -13.40 43.51
CA GLU A 26 25.48 -14.56 42.66
C GLU A 26 24.10 -15.17 42.93
N ARG A 27 23.33 -15.37 41.85
CA ARG A 27 22.24 -16.35 41.76
C ARG A 27 22.83 -17.76 41.81
N PRO A 28 22.25 -18.73 42.52
CA PRO A 28 22.59 -20.13 42.32
C PRO A 28 21.76 -20.75 41.19
N GLU A 29 22.46 -21.37 40.24
CA GLU A 29 21.89 -22.29 39.25
C GLU A 29 21.68 -23.70 39.85
N ARG A 30 20.52 -24.28 39.51
CA ARG A 30 20.24 -25.67 39.16
C ARG A 30 21.09 -26.80 39.80
N ALA A 31 20.42 -27.66 40.57
CA ALA A 31 20.82 -29.04 40.80
C ALA A 31 19.78 -30.01 40.20
N GLU A 32 20.29 -31.14 39.71
CA GLU A 32 19.65 -32.13 38.84
C GLU A 32 18.61 -33.03 39.53
N ARG A 33 17.85 -33.72 38.67
CA ARG A 33 16.77 -34.69 38.92
C ARG A 33 17.16 -35.82 39.89
N PRO A 34 16.16 -36.48 40.50
CA PRO A 34 15.99 -37.90 40.19
C PRO A 34 14.54 -38.29 39.86
N GLU A 35 14.41 -39.22 38.91
CA GLU A 35 13.22 -40.04 38.71
C GLU A 35 13.22 -41.22 39.70
N ARG A 36 12.10 -41.48 40.38
CA ARG A 36 11.32 -42.73 40.29
C ARG A 36 10.18 -42.76 41.31
N SER A 37 9.02 -43.13 40.80
CA SER A 37 7.98 -43.98 41.41
C SER A 37 8.22 -44.49 42.84
N GLU A 38 7.23 -44.32 43.74
CA GLU A 38 6.42 -45.44 44.26
C GLU A 38 5.39 -45.00 45.33
N TRP A 39 4.14 -45.44 45.13
CA TRP A 39 3.06 -45.70 46.12
C TRP A 39 2.32 -44.48 46.69
N ALA A 40 1.14 -44.14 46.17
CA ALA A 40 -0.17 -44.70 46.54
C ALA A 40 -0.58 -44.41 48.00
N SER A 41 -1.58 -43.55 48.20
CA SER A 41 -2.87 -43.91 48.84
C SER A 41 -3.69 -42.68 49.24
N ARG A 42 -5.02 -42.81 49.04
CA ARG A 42 -6.16 -42.07 49.65
C ARG A 42 -6.83 -40.96 48.82
N ARG A 43 -7.72 -41.41 47.94
CA ARG A 43 -9.06 -40.80 47.71
C ARG A 43 -9.92 -40.88 48.98
N PRO A 44 -11.01 -40.09 49.07
CA PRO A 44 -12.33 -40.71 48.92
C PRO A 44 -13.25 -40.00 47.92
N GLU A 45 -14.30 -40.72 47.55
CA GLU A 45 -15.15 -40.57 46.38
C GLU A 45 -16.43 -39.73 46.60
N ARG A 46 -17.05 -39.41 45.46
CA ARG A 46 -18.37 -38.82 45.18
C ARG A 46 -19.54 -39.34 46.02
N PRO A 47 -20.68 -38.62 45.96
CA PRO A 47 -21.89 -39.26 45.43
C PRO A 47 -22.61 -38.47 44.33
N GLU A 48 -23.21 -39.22 43.40
CA GLU A 48 -24.25 -38.80 42.45
C GLU A 48 -25.65 -39.18 42.96
N TRP A 49 -26.67 -38.50 42.40
CA TRP A 49 -28.12 -38.83 42.27
C TRP A 49 -28.99 -37.68 42.78
N SER A 50 -30.21 -37.40 42.30
CA SER A 50 -30.91 -37.50 41.02
C SER A 50 -32.33 -36.91 41.29
N ASN A 51 -32.94 -36.32 40.25
CA ASN A 51 -34.34 -35.85 40.08
C ASN A 51 -35.37 -35.96 41.24
N ARG A 52 -36.07 -34.84 41.53
CA ARG A 52 -37.53 -34.81 41.69
C ARG A 52 -38.14 -33.39 41.66
N ASP A 53 -38.97 -33.20 40.63
CA ASP A 53 -40.28 -32.54 40.52
C ASP A 53 -40.83 -31.55 41.59
N ARG A 54 -41.55 -30.56 41.01
CA ARG A 54 -42.77 -29.86 41.48
C ARG A 54 -42.74 -28.83 42.63
N SER A 55 -43.16 -27.62 42.23
CA SER A 55 -44.13 -26.73 42.89
C SER A 55 -43.91 -26.34 44.36
N GLU A 56 -43.63 -25.06 44.61
CA GLU A 56 -44.59 -24.13 45.21
C GLU A 56 -43.96 -22.74 45.45
N ARG A 57 -44.68 -21.71 45.02
CA ARG A 57 -44.41 -20.29 45.28
C ARG A 57 -44.77 -19.98 46.74
N ALA A 58 -43.88 -19.31 47.47
CA ALA A 58 -44.25 -18.53 48.66
C ALA A 58 -44.23 -17.03 48.32
N PRO A 59 -45.17 -16.20 48.82
CA PRO A 59 -45.38 -14.83 48.37
C PRO A 59 -44.41 -13.85 49.05
N ARG A 60 -43.95 -12.84 48.31
CA ARG A 60 -43.24 -11.68 48.90
C ARG A 60 -44.25 -10.71 49.51
N PRO A 61 -43.93 -10.03 50.64
CA PRO A 61 -44.87 -9.15 51.33
C PRO A 61 -45.07 -7.81 50.63
N ASP A 62 -46.33 -7.36 50.62
CA ASP A 62 -46.79 -6.03 50.25
C ASP A 62 -46.32 -4.96 51.25
N TRP A 63 -45.37 -4.13 50.85
CA TRP A 63 -45.34 -2.71 51.24
C TRP A 63 -44.41 -1.96 50.27
N ALA A 64 -45.01 -1.19 49.36
CA ALA A 64 -44.51 0.08 48.83
C ALA A 64 -45.33 0.42 47.57
N ALA A 65 -46.56 0.85 47.80
CA ALA A 65 -47.38 1.50 46.79
C ALA A 65 -46.80 2.87 46.41
N ARG A 66 -46.82 3.15 45.11
CA ARG A 66 -46.92 4.46 44.40
C ARG A 66 -45.98 5.62 44.77
N GLY A 67 -45.34 6.13 43.71
CA GLY A 67 -44.90 7.52 43.58
C GLY A 67 -44.26 7.74 42.21
N GLU A 68 -45.06 8.13 41.21
CA GLU A 68 -44.59 8.49 39.87
C GLU A 68 -43.73 9.76 39.91
N GLN A 69 -42.48 9.69 39.44
CA GLN A 69 -41.77 10.84 38.90
C GLN A 69 -41.12 10.44 37.57
N ARG A 70 -41.69 10.98 36.49
CA ARG A 70 -41.24 10.84 35.09
C ARG A 70 -39.77 11.24 34.94
N ARG A 71 -38.94 10.31 34.46
CA ARG A 71 -37.67 10.60 33.80
C ARG A 71 -37.85 10.38 32.28
N PRO A 72 -37.19 11.18 31.42
CA PRO A 72 -37.36 11.10 29.97
C PRO A 72 -36.87 9.75 29.42
N PRO A 73 -37.40 9.27 28.28
CA PRO A 73 -37.06 7.95 27.77
C PRO A 73 -35.59 7.91 27.36
N ARG A 74 -34.81 7.05 28.00
CA ARG A 74 -33.59 6.49 27.40
C ARG A 74 -34.03 5.69 26.19
N ASP A 75 -33.44 5.98 25.03
CA ASP A 75 -33.57 5.19 23.80
C ASP A 75 -33.32 3.71 24.10
N ARG A 76 -34.44 3.02 24.31
CA ARG A 76 -34.51 1.58 24.48
C ARG A 76 -34.53 1.05 23.06
N PHE A 77 -33.42 0.46 22.63
CA PHE A 77 -33.30 -0.28 21.38
C PHE A 77 -34.58 -1.08 21.11
N GLU A 78 -35.37 -0.65 20.14
CA GLU A 78 -36.48 -1.41 19.58
C GLU A 78 -35.88 -2.61 18.83
N ASN A 79 -35.83 -3.75 19.52
CA ASN A 79 -35.77 -5.08 18.91
C ASN A 79 -37.19 -5.53 18.49
N GLY A 80 -37.97 -4.63 17.88
CA GLY A 80 -39.23 -4.93 17.23
C GLY A 80 -39.04 -4.74 15.72
N ASP A 81 -39.46 -5.70 14.92
CA ASP A 81 -39.44 -5.65 13.45
C ASP A 81 -38.09 -5.80 12.74
N ARG A 82 -37.33 -6.84 13.10
CA ARG A 82 -36.50 -7.54 12.10
C ARG A 82 -37.23 -8.83 11.70
N PRO A 83 -37.43 -9.11 10.40
CA PRO A 83 -37.86 -10.44 9.99
C PRO A 83 -36.82 -11.43 10.50
N ARG A 84 -37.23 -12.34 11.39
CA ARG A 84 -36.38 -13.46 11.79
C ARG A 84 -35.96 -14.20 10.52
N PRO A 85 -34.71 -14.69 10.42
CA PRO A 85 -34.31 -15.55 9.32
C PRO A 85 -35.35 -16.66 9.15
N GLN A 86 -35.71 -16.95 7.91
CA GLN A 86 -36.66 -18.01 7.59
C GLN A 86 -36.22 -19.28 8.32
N ARG A 87 -37.08 -19.86 9.16
CA ARG A 87 -36.80 -21.14 9.83
C ARG A 87 -36.39 -22.17 8.77
N GLY A 88 -35.13 -22.59 8.78
CA GLY A 88 -34.54 -23.46 7.77
C GLY A 88 -33.35 -22.87 7.00
N SER A 89 -33.01 -21.60 7.20
CA SER A 89 -31.75 -21.05 6.70
C SER A 89 -30.59 -21.72 7.44
N GLY A 90 -29.95 -22.73 6.84
CA GLY A 90 -28.92 -23.55 7.49
C GLY A 90 -27.79 -22.72 8.12
N LEU A 91 -26.95 -23.36 8.94
CA LEU A 91 -25.87 -22.75 9.74
C LEU A 91 -25.05 -21.66 9.02
N ILE A 92 -24.80 -21.80 7.71
CA ILE A 92 -24.08 -20.82 6.88
C ILE A 92 -24.82 -19.47 6.80
N ALA A 93 -26.15 -19.48 6.71
CA ALA A 93 -26.94 -18.25 6.65
C ALA A 93 -26.89 -17.51 8.00
N GLU A 94 -26.98 -18.24 9.12
CA GLU A 94 -26.82 -17.67 10.46
C GLU A 94 -25.42 -17.08 10.65
N LEU A 95 -24.37 -17.77 10.18
CA LEU A 95 -23.00 -17.23 10.19
C LEU A 95 -22.88 -15.94 9.36
N ARG A 96 -23.49 -15.87 8.17
CA ARG A 96 -23.52 -14.65 7.35
C ARG A 96 -24.24 -13.48 8.05
N GLU A 97 -25.27 -13.75 8.83
CA GLU A 97 -25.94 -12.72 9.64
C GLU A 97 -25.06 -12.23 10.79
N LEU A 98 -24.37 -13.15 11.47
CA LEU A 98 -23.38 -12.81 12.50
C LEU A 98 -22.25 -11.96 11.92
N ASP A 99 -21.72 -12.29 10.73
CA ASP A 99 -20.69 -11.50 10.06
C ASP A 99 -21.15 -10.07 9.77
N ARG A 100 -22.40 -9.89 9.33
CA ARG A 100 -22.99 -8.56 9.11
C ARG A 100 -23.09 -7.75 10.41
N ASP A 101 -23.45 -8.40 11.51
CA ASP A 101 -23.53 -7.73 12.81
C ASP A 101 -22.14 -7.42 13.37
N LEU A 102 -21.14 -8.28 13.16
CA LEU A 102 -19.73 -7.99 13.46
C LEU A 102 -19.27 -6.73 12.72
N ILE A 103 -19.52 -6.63 11.41
CA ILE A 103 -19.17 -5.44 10.61
C ILE A 103 -19.81 -4.17 11.19
N LYS A 104 -21.08 -4.21 11.62
CA LYS A 104 -21.75 -3.07 12.27
C LYS A 104 -21.08 -2.69 13.59
N MET A 105 -20.64 -3.66 14.39
CA MET A 105 -19.92 -3.38 15.63
C MET A 105 -18.55 -2.74 15.37
N ILE A 106 -17.82 -3.23 14.36
CA ILE A 106 -16.55 -2.63 13.92
C ILE A 106 -16.78 -1.17 13.48
N ALA A 107 -17.82 -0.95 12.66
CA ALA A 107 -18.21 0.38 12.21
C ALA A 107 -18.56 1.34 13.36
N ARG A 108 -19.22 0.84 14.40
CA ARG A 108 -19.54 1.60 15.61
C ARG A 108 -18.28 1.91 16.42
N ARG A 109 -17.39 0.93 16.60
CA ARG A 109 -16.11 1.09 17.32
C ARG A 109 -15.26 2.18 16.68
N SER A 110 -15.04 2.12 15.36
CA SER A 110 -14.25 3.13 14.63
C SER A 110 -14.82 4.55 14.82
N ARG A 111 -16.15 4.72 14.71
CA ARG A 111 -16.83 6.01 14.97
C ARG A 111 -16.72 6.50 16.42
N MET A 112 -16.52 5.62 17.38
CA MET A 112 -16.25 6.02 18.77
C MET A 112 -14.80 6.46 18.95
N LEU A 113 -13.86 5.85 18.24
CA LEU A 113 -12.44 6.22 18.29
C LEU A 113 -12.20 7.63 17.74
N THR A 114 -12.88 8.02 16.67
CA THR A 114 -12.78 9.37 16.11
C THR A 114 -13.29 10.47 17.05
N ARG A 115 -14.08 10.11 18.07
CA ARG A 115 -14.58 11.03 19.10
C ARG A 115 -13.66 11.14 20.31
N LEU A 116 -12.61 10.32 20.41
CA LEU A 116 -11.68 10.40 21.52
C LEU A 116 -10.82 11.68 21.39
N PRO A 117 -10.50 12.36 22.51
CA PRO A 117 -9.60 13.50 22.48
C PRO A 117 -8.22 13.10 21.94
N ASN A 118 -7.62 13.98 21.13
CA ASN A 118 -6.25 13.80 20.63
C ASN A 118 -5.18 13.88 21.75
N ALA A 119 -5.53 14.43 22.92
CA ALA A 119 -4.67 14.40 24.10
C ALA A 119 -4.69 13.00 24.73
N GLY A 120 -3.52 12.42 25.00
CA GLY A 120 -3.41 11.10 25.63
C GLY A 120 -3.69 9.92 24.70
N THR A 121 -3.60 10.10 23.38
CA THR A 121 -3.82 9.04 22.37
C THR A 121 -3.03 7.76 22.67
N SER A 122 -1.76 7.88 23.07
CA SER A 122 -0.94 6.72 23.45
C SER A 122 -1.45 6.00 24.70
N ASP A 123 -2.04 6.72 25.66
CA ASP A 123 -2.57 6.14 26.89
C ASP A 123 -3.92 5.47 26.64
N HIS A 124 -4.80 6.12 25.87
CA HIS A 124 -6.07 5.54 25.42
C HIS A 124 -5.86 4.26 24.61
N GLU A 125 -4.90 4.26 23.68
CA GLU A 125 -4.57 3.08 22.89
C GLU A 125 -4.02 1.94 23.75
N ARG A 126 -3.16 2.26 24.73
CA ARG A 126 -2.64 1.27 25.67
C ARG A 126 -3.76 0.65 26.50
N GLU A 127 -4.66 1.45 27.05
CA GLU A 127 -5.79 0.98 27.85
C GLU A 127 -6.75 0.10 27.02
N LEU A 128 -7.09 0.54 25.80
CA LEU A 128 -7.91 -0.24 24.87
C LEU A 128 -7.24 -1.57 24.49
N ARG A 129 -5.92 -1.58 24.26
CA ARG A 129 -5.17 -2.80 23.95
C ARG A 129 -5.18 -3.76 25.11
N THR A 130 -4.88 -3.31 26.33
CA THR A 130 -4.86 -4.17 27.53
C THR A 130 -6.24 -4.79 27.75
N SER A 131 -7.30 -3.98 27.70
CA SER A 131 -8.67 -4.47 27.84
C SER A 131 -9.05 -5.46 26.73
N TRP A 132 -8.62 -5.22 25.48
CA TRP A 132 -8.84 -6.15 24.38
C TRP A 132 -8.12 -7.49 24.60
N GLU A 133 -6.84 -7.47 24.95
CA GLU A 133 -6.05 -8.70 25.15
C GLU A 133 -6.62 -9.55 26.30
N GLU A 134 -7.04 -8.93 27.40
CA GLU A 134 -7.70 -9.60 28.52
C GLU A 134 -8.96 -10.35 28.07
N ASN A 135 -9.85 -9.68 27.34
CA ASN A 135 -11.12 -10.27 26.93
C ASN A 135 -10.96 -11.27 25.76
N ALA A 136 -10.09 -11.00 24.81
CA ALA A 136 -9.89 -11.84 23.62
C ALA A 136 -9.17 -13.14 23.96
N SER A 137 -8.41 -13.19 25.06
CA SER A 137 -7.75 -14.41 25.56
C SER A 137 -8.73 -15.54 25.91
N ALA A 138 -10.00 -15.20 26.20
CA ALA A 138 -11.07 -16.18 26.43
C ALA A 138 -11.56 -16.84 25.13
N VAL A 139 -11.33 -16.19 23.98
CA VAL A 139 -11.83 -16.63 22.66
C VAL A 139 -10.74 -17.35 21.85
N SER A 140 -9.50 -16.85 21.89
CA SER A 140 -8.36 -17.47 21.23
C SER A 140 -7.19 -17.62 22.21
N ARG A 141 -6.46 -18.73 22.13
CA ARG A 141 -5.20 -18.91 22.86
C ARG A 141 -3.99 -18.43 22.08
N ASP A 142 -4.17 -17.96 20.86
CA ASP A 142 -3.10 -17.40 20.04
C ASP A 142 -2.97 -15.88 20.29
N PRO A 143 -1.97 -15.44 21.07
CA PRO A 143 -1.76 -14.02 21.34
C PRO A 143 -1.33 -13.24 20.09
N LYS A 144 -0.73 -13.90 19.08
CA LYS A 144 -0.37 -13.24 17.81
C LYS A 144 -1.64 -12.84 17.06
N LEU A 145 -2.57 -13.79 16.90
CA LEU A 145 -3.86 -13.54 16.25
C LEU A 145 -4.67 -12.45 16.97
N ILE A 146 -4.74 -12.50 18.30
CA ILE A 146 -5.46 -11.50 19.10
C ILE A 146 -4.95 -10.08 18.84
N ARG A 147 -3.62 -9.92 18.80
CA ARG A 147 -2.97 -8.63 18.55
C ARG A 147 -3.17 -8.15 17.11
N GLN A 148 -3.11 -9.07 16.15
CA GLN A 148 -3.38 -8.75 14.75
C GLN A 148 -4.81 -8.26 14.57
N ILE A 149 -5.80 -8.92 15.16
CA ILE A 149 -7.20 -8.46 15.10
C ILE A 149 -7.34 -7.07 15.75
N PHE A 150 -6.71 -6.82 16.90
CA PHE A 150 -6.73 -5.48 17.52
C PHE A 150 -6.16 -4.41 16.59
N ALA A 151 -4.98 -4.67 16.02
CA ALA A 151 -4.32 -3.75 15.09
C ALA A 151 -5.21 -3.48 13.87
N LEU A 152 -5.77 -4.54 13.26
CA LEU A 152 -6.71 -4.41 12.15
C LEU A 152 -7.92 -3.54 12.55
N LEU A 153 -8.56 -3.83 13.68
CA LEU A 153 -9.71 -3.08 14.19
C LEU A 153 -9.40 -1.60 14.46
N GLN A 154 -8.15 -1.28 14.81
CA GLN A 154 -7.72 0.08 15.10
C GLN A 154 -7.46 0.91 13.85
N GLU A 155 -7.03 0.25 12.77
CA GLU A 155 -6.75 0.88 11.48
C GLU A 155 -7.94 0.85 10.52
N VAL A 156 -9.08 0.23 10.89
CA VAL A 156 -10.27 0.28 10.05
C VAL A 156 -10.78 1.72 9.97
N GLU A 157 -10.51 2.35 8.83
CA GLU A 157 -11.17 3.57 8.42
C GLU A 157 -12.59 3.25 7.98
N VAL A 158 -13.55 3.73 8.76
CA VAL A 158 -14.96 3.53 8.47
C VAL A 158 -15.46 4.77 7.76
N ALA A 159 -15.96 4.56 6.54
CA ALA A 159 -16.60 5.63 5.76
C ALA A 159 -17.69 6.32 6.60
N PRO A 160 -17.82 7.66 6.56
CA PRO A 160 -18.86 8.39 7.26
C PRO A 160 -20.25 7.82 6.90
N ALA A 161 -21.16 7.73 7.88
CA ALA A 161 -22.51 7.19 7.66
C ALA A 161 -23.40 8.14 6.84
N ASP A 162 -22.98 9.39 6.78
CA ASP A 162 -23.61 10.58 6.24
C ASP A 162 -23.05 10.97 4.86
N MET A 163 -21.99 10.29 4.42
CA MET A 163 -21.72 10.16 2.98
C MET A 163 -22.62 9.05 2.46
N GLU A 164 -23.50 9.35 1.48
CA GLU A 164 -23.93 8.32 0.53
C GLU A 164 -22.69 7.51 0.19
N GLN A 165 -22.71 6.17 0.39
CA GLN A 165 -21.55 5.27 0.20
C GLN A 165 -20.64 5.88 -0.87
N PRO A 166 -19.36 6.25 -0.59
CA PRO A 166 -18.53 6.87 -1.62
C PRO A 166 -18.65 5.97 -2.83
N SER A 167 -19.36 6.46 -3.85
CA SER A 167 -19.94 5.59 -4.86
C SER A 167 -18.75 4.92 -5.51
N ALA A 168 -18.57 3.62 -5.29
CA ALA A 168 -17.38 2.95 -5.76
C ALA A 168 -17.13 3.35 -7.22
N PHE A 169 -15.91 3.77 -7.50
CA PHE A 169 -15.57 4.47 -8.72
C PHE A 169 -15.90 3.58 -9.91
N ASN A 170 -16.88 3.99 -10.71
CA ASN A 170 -17.38 3.19 -11.80
C ASN A 170 -16.41 3.25 -12.98
N LEU A 171 -15.85 2.11 -13.35
CA LEU A 171 -14.96 1.99 -14.51
C LEU A 171 -15.83 1.82 -15.76
N ALA A 172 -16.05 2.92 -16.46
CA ALA A 172 -16.87 2.96 -17.68
C ALA A 172 -16.09 3.62 -18.84
N PRO A 173 -15.03 2.98 -19.35
CA PRO A 173 -14.25 3.56 -20.43
C PRO A 173 -15.04 3.59 -21.74
N ALA A 174 -14.72 4.56 -22.60
CA ALA A 174 -15.30 4.65 -23.93
C ALA A 174 -14.88 3.44 -24.80
N ARG A 175 -15.86 2.75 -25.40
CA ARG A 175 -15.64 1.56 -26.25
C ARG A 175 -15.49 1.90 -27.73
N LYS A 176 -14.82 3.01 -28.01
CA LYS A 176 -14.56 3.48 -29.38
C LYS A 176 -13.07 3.35 -29.68
N ALA A 177 -12.75 3.26 -30.97
CA ALA A 177 -11.37 3.29 -31.42
C ALA A 177 -10.66 4.55 -30.89
N LEU A 178 -9.44 4.36 -30.42
CA LEU A 178 -8.66 5.39 -29.74
C LEU A 178 -7.91 6.28 -30.71
N ALA A 179 -7.77 7.55 -30.35
CA ALA A 179 -6.88 8.51 -30.97
C ALA A 179 -6.26 9.36 -29.86
N VAL A 180 -5.29 8.77 -29.16
CA VAL A 180 -4.67 9.37 -27.97
C VAL A 180 -3.32 9.96 -28.33
N GLU A 181 -3.12 11.24 -28.02
CA GLU A 181 -1.81 11.90 -28.08
C GLU A 181 -1.55 12.63 -26.76
N LEU A 182 -0.56 12.16 -26.00
CA LEU A 182 -0.29 12.66 -24.64
C LEU A 182 1.22 12.69 -24.35
N PRO A 183 1.69 13.48 -23.37
CA PRO A 183 2.99 13.23 -22.78
C PRO A 183 3.02 11.87 -22.07
N ALA A 184 4.14 11.16 -22.19
CA ALA A 184 4.33 9.93 -21.46
C ALA A 184 4.27 10.21 -19.94
N PRO A 185 3.60 9.35 -19.13
CA PRO A 185 3.57 9.53 -17.68
C PRO A 185 4.98 9.58 -17.11
N ALA A 186 5.29 10.62 -16.33
CA ALA A 186 6.60 10.77 -15.71
C ALA A 186 6.83 9.73 -14.60
N SER A 187 8.06 9.25 -14.46
CA SER A 187 8.43 8.36 -13.34
C SER A 187 8.54 9.14 -12.04
N ASP A 188 8.00 8.59 -10.96
CA ASP A 188 8.24 9.08 -9.60
C ASP A 188 9.43 8.39 -8.93
N ARG A 189 9.89 7.25 -9.48
CA ARG A 189 10.87 6.40 -8.83
C ARG A 189 12.29 6.90 -9.06
N LEU A 190 12.62 7.22 -10.33
CA LEU A 190 13.94 7.72 -10.71
C LEU A 190 14.28 9.06 -10.02
N PRO A 191 13.37 10.05 -9.93
CA PRO A 191 13.61 11.25 -9.14
C PRO A 191 13.94 10.95 -7.66
N ARG A 192 13.23 10.02 -7.02
CA ARG A 192 13.49 9.64 -5.62
C ARG A 192 14.87 9.01 -5.46
N VAL A 193 15.27 8.13 -6.37
CA VAL A 193 16.64 7.56 -6.40
C VAL A 193 17.69 8.66 -6.55
N ARG A 194 17.48 9.61 -7.47
CA ARG A 194 18.41 10.73 -7.67
C ARG A 194 18.45 11.68 -6.48
N MET A 195 17.32 11.95 -5.84
CA MET A 195 17.26 12.72 -4.59
C MET A 195 18.08 12.04 -3.49
N VAL A 196 17.98 10.71 -3.35
CA VAL A 196 18.77 9.95 -2.38
C VAL A 196 20.25 10.01 -2.71
N LEU A 197 20.65 9.76 -3.96
CA LEU A 197 22.06 9.86 -4.39
C LEU A 197 22.64 11.28 -4.16
N ALA A 198 21.87 12.31 -4.48
CA ALA A 198 22.25 13.70 -4.23
C ALA A 198 22.38 13.98 -2.73
N ALA A 199 21.43 13.50 -1.92
CA ALA A 199 21.45 13.67 -0.47
C ALA A 199 22.59 12.89 0.20
N SER A 200 22.94 11.71 -0.30
CA SER A 200 24.07 10.90 0.18
C SER A 200 25.37 11.67 0.13
N GLY A 201 25.71 12.25 -1.03
CA GLY A 201 26.96 13.00 -1.22
C GLY A 201 26.88 14.50 -0.91
N ALA A 202 25.71 15.00 -0.50
CA ALA A 202 25.38 16.43 -0.50
C ALA A 202 25.78 17.11 -1.82
N THR A 203 25.36 16.51 -2.94
CA THR A 203 25.58 17.02 -4.28
C THR A 203 24.51 18.05 -4.62
N GLU A 204 24.94 19.17 -5.18
CA GLU A 204 24.04 20.18 -5.73
C GLU A 204 23.58 19.76 -7.12
N CYS A 205 22.26 19.76 -7.34
CA CYS A 205 21.67 19.48 -8.64
C CYS A 205 20.21 19.97 -8.68
N THR A 206 19.66 20.09 -9.89
CA THR A 206 18.24 20.36 -10.09
C THR A 206 17.61 19.21 -10.88
N LEU A 207 16.53 18.65 -10.35
CA LEU A 207 15.66 17.73 -11.08
C LEU A 207 14.56 18.54 -11.75
N HIS A 208 14.23 18.24 -13.00
CA HIS A 208 13.23 18.96 -13.78
C HIS A 208 12.04 18.05 -14.09
N GLY A 209 10.84 18.62 -14.22
CA GLY A 209 9.65 17.90 -14.65
C GLY A 209 9.21 16.77 -13.71
N VAL A 210 9.60 16.81 -12.43
CA VAL A 210 9.27 15.77 -11.46
C VAL A 210 7.78 15.79 -11.16
N PRO A 211 7.08 14.63 -11.20
CA PRO A 211 5.69 14.58 -10.74
C PRO A 211 5.67 14.83 -9.23
N LEU A 212 5.08 15.94 -8.80
CA LEU A 212 4.93 16.30 -7.38
C LEU A 212 3.79 15.50 -6.71
N ASN A 213 3.85 14.17 -6.84
CA ASN A 213 2.88 13.23 -6.30
C ASN A 213 3.21 12.83 -4.85
N GLY A 214 2.33 12.08 -4.19
CA GLY A 214 2.49 11.72 -2.77
C GLY A 214 3.85 11.09 -2.45
N PRO A 215 4.25 10.00 -3.13
CA PRO A 215 5.52 9.33 -2.88
C PRO A 215 6.76 10.22 -3.01
N VAL A 216 6.82 11.11 -4.03
CA VAL A 216 7.95 12.05 -4.20
C VAL A 216 8.00 13.05 -3.06
N MET A 217 6.85 13.64 -2.72
CA MET A 217 6.76 14.66 -1.68
C MET A 217 7.08 14.10 -0.29
N GLU A 218 6.64 12.88 0.01
CA GLU A 218 6.95 12.15 1.23
C GLU A 218 8.43 11.80 1.32
N CYS A 219 9.03 11.32 0.23
CA CYS A 219 10.46 11.04 0.15
C CYS A 219 11.28 12.31 0.43
N LEU A 220 10.93 13.43 -0.21
CA LEU A 220 11.58 14.72 -0.02
C LEU A 220 11.52 15.18 1.44
N LYS A 221 10.33 15.13 2.05
CA LYS A 221 10.12 15.50 3.45
C LYS A 221 10.87 14.55 4.40
N GLY A 222 10.89 13.26 4.11
CA GLY A 222 11.64 12.26 4.87
C GLY A 222 13.14 12.53 4.86
N LEU A 223 13.72 12.79 3.68
CA LEU A 223 15.13 13.12 3.52
C LEU A 223 15.52 14.42 4.23
N ASN A 224 14.67 15.44 4.16
CA ASN A 224 14.88 16.70 4.90
C ASN A 224 14.85 16.49 6.42
N GLN A 225 14.03 15.56 6.92
CA GLN A 225 14.05 15.19 8.35
C GLN A 225 15.36 14.54 8.77
N VAL A 226 16.19 14.02 7.86
CA VAL A 226 17.46 13.36 8.21
C VAL A 226 18.71 14.14 7.78
N GLY A 227 18.53 15.39 7.34
CA GLY A 227 19.62 16.34 7.09
C GLY A 227 19.78 16.79 5.64
N ALA A 228 18.99 16.25 4.70
CA ALA A 228 19.00 16.73 3.33
C ALA A 228 18.49 18.18 3.24
N ARG A 229 18.86 18.87 2.15
CA ARG A 229 18.35 20.21 1.83
C ARG A 229 17.71 20.19 0.44
N LEU A 230 16.49 19.67 0.41
CA LEU A 230 15.68 19.55 -0.80
C LEU A 230 14.55 20.59 -0.75
N ARG A 231 14.38 21.34 -1.83
CA ARG A 231 13.22 22.22 -2.04
C ARG A 231 12.52 21.82 -3.33
N TRP A 232 11.23 22.12 -3.43
CA TRP A 232 10.48 21.94 -4.66
C TRP A 232 9.88 23.28 -5.09
N GLU A 233 9.65 23.42 -6.38
CA GLU A 233 8.88 24.49 -6.99
C GLU A 233 7.61 23.91 -7.63
N GLU A 234 6.57 24.73 -7.82
CA GLU A 234 5.28 24.26 -8.34
C GLU A 234 5.34 23.76 -9.79
N ASP A 235 6.38 24.16 -10.53
CA ASP A 235 6.63 23.73 -11.91
C ASP A 235 7.29 22.35 -12.03
N GLY A 236 7.44 21.62 -10.92
CA GLY A 236 8.03 20.29 -10.88
C GLY A 236 9.55 20.28 -10.81
N ARG A 237 10.20 21.42 -10.52
CA ARG A 237 11.63 21.44 -10.18
C ARG A 237 11.87 21.00 -8.74
N ILE A 238 12.88 20.16 -8.53
CA ILE A 238 13.42 19.83 -7.20
C ILE A 238 14.86 20.32 -7.13
N LEU A 239 15.13 21.21 -6.17
CA LEU A 239 16.44 21.80 -5.92
C LEU A 239 17.14 21.05 -4.79
N CYS A 240 18.23 20.36 -5.12
CA CYS A 240 19.16 19.79 -4.14
C CYS A 240 20.22 20.85 -3.82
N GLN A 241 20.10 21.49 -2.65
CA GLN A 241 20.92 22.66 -2.28
C GLN A 241 22.22 22.31 -1.52
N GLY A 242 22.74 21.08 -1.73
CA GLY A 242 23.93 20.59 -1.04
C GLY A 242 23.77 20.58 0.48
N GLY A 243 24.88 20.76 1.20
CA GLY A 243 24.92 20.77 2.67
C GLY A 243 25.76 19.63 3.25
N GLU A 244 25.28 19.03 4.32
CA GLU A 244 25.95 17.87 4.93
C GLU A 244 25.44 16.57 4.30
N PRO A 245 26.35 15.63 3.99
CA PRO A 245 26.00 14.28 3.57
C PRO A 245 24.99 13.60 4.50
N VAL A 246 23.94 13.02 3.92
CA VAL A 246 22.98 12.20 4.66
C VAL A 246 23.52 10.79 4.92
N SER A 247 24.53 10.35 4.16
CA SER A 247 25.32 9.14 4.43
C SER A 247 26.69 9.47 5.05
N GLY A 248 27.33 8.42 5.58
CA GLY A 248 28.72 8.45 6.01
C GLY A 248 28.89 8.55 7.52
N TYR A 249 30.04 8.08 8.01
CA TYR A 249 30.29 7.84 9.43
C TYR A 249 30.36 9.12 10.28
N ASN A 250 30.64 10.26 9.63
CA ASN A 250 31.05 11.50 10.28
C ASN A 250 29.98 12.19 11.12
N LYS A 251 28.70 11.81 10.99
CA LYS A 251 27.61 12.41 11.76
C LYS A 251 26.58 11.39 12.22
N SER A 252 26.40 11.30 13.53
CA SER A 252 25.36 10.47 14.10
C SER A 252 24.00 11.16 14.09
N ILE A 253 22.93 10.36 13.99
CA ILE A 253 21.55 10.84 14.13
C ILE A 253 20.87 10.05 15.24
N LEU A 254 20.62 10.69 16.38
CA LEU A 254 20.14 10.03 17.58
C LEU A 254 18.79 10.58 18.02
N ASP A 255 17.95 9.67 18.52
CA ASP A 255 16.65 9.91 19.16
C ASP A 255 15.70 10.78 18.34
N LYS A 256 15.76 10.67 17.00
CA LYS A 256 14.87 11.39 16.08
C LYS A 256 13.72 10.51 15.61
N VAL A 257 12.56 11.14 15.40
CA VAL A 257 11.40 10.52 14.75
C VAL A 257 11.37 10.94 13.28
N VAL A 258 11.26 9.98 12.37
CA VAL A 258 11.23 10.21 10.92
C VAL A 258 9.93 9.66 10.35
N HIS A 259 9.15 10.53 9.69
CA HIS A 259 7.96 10.14 8.95
C HIS A 259 8.33 9.86 7.48
N VAL A 260 8.06 8.65 6.99
CA VAL A 260 8.43 8.20 5.63
C VAL A 260 7.26 8.15 4.64
N GLY A 261 6.04 8.44 5.09
CA GLY A 261 4.84 8.41 4.24
C GLY A 261 4.15 7.05 4.25
N ASP A 262 3.53 6.68 3.13
CA ASP A 262 2.79 5.41 2.96
C ASP A 262 3.49 4.39 2.04
N ASP A 263 4.51 4.82 1.30
CA ASP A 263 5.18 4.02 0.27
C ASP A 263 6.33 3.15 0.83
N PRO A 264 6.33 1.81 0.62
CA PRO A 264 7.38 0.92 1.11
C PRO A 264 8.78 1.25 0.54
N PHE A 265 8.86 1.72 -0.70
CA PHE A 265 10.14 2.06 -1.31
C PHE A 265 10.80 3.26 -0.59
N ASN A 266 10.03 4.29 -0.21
CA ASN A 266 10.52 5.38 0.64
C ASN A 266 11.05 4.89 2.00
N LEU A 267 10.35 3.92 2.63
CA LEU A 267 10.83 3.29 3.86
C LEU A 267 12.18 2.61 3.65
N TYR A 268 12.33 1.80 2.59
CA TYR A 268 13.58 1.08 2.34
C TYR A 268 14.73 2.02 1.97
N LEU A 269 14.49 3.05 1.16
CA LEU A 269 15.47 4.10 0.88
C LEU A 269 15.96 4.73 2.17
N MET A 270 15.04 5.10 3.08
CA MET A 270 15.40 5.67 4.37
C MET A 270 16.19 4.68 5.23
N LEU A 271 15.76 3.42 5.33
CA LEU A 271 16.44 2.41 6.13
C LEU A 271 17.89 2.21 5.69
N PHE A 272 18.12 1.87 4.43
CA PHE A 272 19.47 1.58 3.94
C PHE A 272 20.36 2.82 3.91
N GLN A 273 19.79 4.01 3.67
CA GLN A 273 20.53 5.26 3.81
C GLN A 273 21.01 5.46 5.26
N MET A 274 20.16 5.19 6.25
CA MET A 274 20.51 5.37 7.67
C MET A 274 21.47 4.31 8.20
N VAL A 275 21.59 3.15 7.56
CA VAL A 275 22.59 2.15 7.95
C VAL A 275 24.02 2.66 7.72
N THR A 276 24.23 3.55 6.75
CA THR A 276 25.56 4.10 6.42
C THR A 276 26.18 5.01 7.49
N ARG A 277 25.47 5.30 8.59
CA ARG A 277 25.94 6.17 9.67
C ARG A 277 25.42 5.74 11.04
N PRO A 278 26.10 6.09 12.14
CA PRO A 278 25.63 5.75 13.47
C PRO A 278 24.26 6.39 13.72
N ALA A 279 23.21 5.57 13.87
CA ALA A 279 21.84 6.06 13.88
C ALA A 279 21.02 5.38 14.97
N ARG A 280 20.14 6.16 15.61
CA ARG A 280 19.08 5.68 16.49
C ARG A 280 17.82 6.48 16.22
N LEU A 281 16.87 5.86 15.52
CA LEU A 281 15.71 6.53 14.95
C LEU A 281 14.44 5.77 15.25
N LYS A 282 13.34 6.50 15.48
CA LYS A 282 11.98 5.95 15.39
C LYS A 282 11.42 6.29 14.01
N ILE A 283 11.07 5.28 13.24
CA ILE A 283 10.47 5.44 11.92
C ILE A 283 8.96 5.23 12.06
N ILE A 284 8.20 6.17 11.51
CA ILE A 284 6.74 6.16 11.47
C ILE A 284 6.27 6.35 10.04
N GLY A 285 5.07 5.89 9.75
CA GLY A 285 4.44 6.03 8.44
C GLY A 285 2.92 5.92 8.55
N GLU A 286 2.27 5.96 7.41
CA GLU A 286 0.81 5.91 7.27
C GLU A 286 0.28 4.46 7.29
N SER A 287 -1.02 4.32 7.06
CA SER A 287 -1.77 3.08 7.31
C SER A 287 -1.24 1.87 6.53
N GLY A 288 -0.79 2.06 5.28
CA GLY A 288 -0.22 1.01 4.46
C GLY A 288 1.05 0.40 5.06
N LEU A 289 1.93 1.22 5.64
CA LEU A 289 3.19 0.76 6.23
C LEU A 289 3.03 0.03 7.58
N LYS A 290 1.86 0.13 8.22
CA LYS A 290 1.58 -0.59 9.48
C LYS A 290 1.43 -2.10 9.31
N PHE A 291 1.10 -2.52 8.09
CA PHE A 291 0.84 -3.92 7.74
C PHE A 291 1.88 -4.53 6.81
N VAL A 292 2.87 -3.75 6.36
CA VAL A 292 4.00 -4.28 5.60
C VAL A 292 4.75 -5.29 6.47
N ASP A 293 5.05 -6.47 5.91
CA ASP A 293 5.89 -7.45 6.58
C ASP A 293 7.36 -6.98 6.57
N LEU A 294 7.84 -6.53 7.72
CA LEU A 294 9.25 -6.16 7.90
C LEU A 294 10.11 -7.31 8.42
N ALA A 295 9.59 -8.53 8.55
CA ALA A 295 10.38 -9.68 8.98
C ALA A 295 11.62 -9.91 8.10
N PRO A 296 11.55 -9.93 6.76
CA PRO A 296 12.75 -10.10 5.93
C PRO A 296 13.82 -9.04 6.22
N ILE A 297 13.39 -7.78 6.37
CA ILE A 297 14.27 -6.64 6.70
C ILE A 297 14.91 -6.78 8.08
N ARG A 298 14.15 -7.23 9.09
CA ARG A 298 14.66 -7.45 10.45
C ARG A 298 15.74 -8.53 10.50
N HIS A 299 15.64 -9.56 9.66
CA HIS A 299 16.66 -10.60 9.55
C HIS A 299 17.88 -10.16 8.75
N PHE A 300 17.70 -9.28 7.75
CA PHE A 300 18.76 -8.82 6.88
C PHE A 300 19.62 -7.69 7.48
N LEU A 301 19.01 -6.69 8.12
CA LEU A 301 19.74 -5.53 8.67
C LEU A 301 20.88 -5.87 9.65
N PRO A 302 20.81 -6.93 10.48
CA PRO A 302 21.94 -7.37 11.31
C PRO A 302 23.21 -7.67 10.51
N LEU A 303 23.09 -8.17 9.27
CA LEU A 303 24.22 -8.42 8.38
C LEU A 303 24.90 -7.12 7.94
N LEU A 304 24.19 -5.99 8.01
CA LEU A 304 24.70 -4.65 7.72
C LEU A 304 25.05 -3.86 8.98
N GLY A 305 25.15 -4.51 10.14
CA GLY A 305 25.49 -3.85 11.40
C GLY A 305 24.38 -2.95 11.97
N ALA A 306 23.12 -3.23 11.62
CA ALA A 306 21.94 -2.51 12.09
C ALA A 306 20.86 -3.43 12.64
N ARG A 307 19.94 -2.89 13.43
CA ARG A 307 18.82 -3.61 14.02
C ARG A 307 17.54 -2.81 13.86
N LEU A 308 16.48 -3.48 13.43
CA LEU A 308 15.13 -2.93 13.38
C LEU A 308 14.26 -3.63 14.42
N THR A 309 13.68 -2.86 15.34
CA THR A 309 12.79 -3.39 16.39
C THR A 309 11.41 -2.78 16.27
N SER A 310 10.36 -3.60 16.39
CA SER A 310 9.00 -3.05 16.41
C SER A 310 8.78 -2.24 17.69
N VAL A 311 8.18 -1.06 17.57
CA VAL A 311 7.81 -0.24 18.74
C VAL A 311 6.61 -0.87 19.45
N VAL A 312 5.69 -1.47 18.69
CA VAL A 312 4.49 -2.13 19.20
C VAL A 312 4.74 -3.64 19.22
N PRO A 313 4.75 -4.29 20.40
CA PRO A 313 5.00 -5.73 20.49
C PRO A 313 4.03 -6.54 19.62
N GLY A 314 4.57 -7.41 18.77
CA GLY A 314 3.79 -8.27 17.88
C GLY A 314 3.31 -7.62 16.58
N GLN A 315 3.57 -6.32 16.37
CA GLN A 315 3.28 -5.68 15.08
C GLN A 315 4.43 -5.92 14.09
N GLU A 316 4.06 -6.37 12.89
CA GLU A 316 5.03 -6.72 11.83
C GLU A 316 5.51 -5.49 11.04
N GLY A 317 4.68 -4.47 10.85
CA GLY A 317 5.04 -3.22 10.15
C GLY A 317 5.56 -2.10 11.05
N LEU A 318 5.41 -0.85 10.57
CA LEU A 318 5.72 0.37 11.32
C LEU A 318 4.67 0.65 12.41
N PRO A 319 5.01 1.34 13.51
CA PRO A 319 6.26 2.04 13.78
C PRO A 319 7.39 1.12 14.26
N ALA A 320 8.62 1.43 13.86
CA ALA A 320 9.82 0.66 14.21
C ALA A 320 10.97 1.56 14.67
N ARG A 321 11.88 1.04 15.49
CA ARG A 321 13.15 1.69 15.86
C ARG A 321 14.30 1.07 15.09
N LEU A 322 15.05 1.91 14.39
CA LEU A 322 16.31 1.55 13.74
C LEU A 322 17.48 1.96 14.64
N GLU A 323 18.39 1.02 14.89
CA GLU A 323 19.68 1.26 15.53
C GLU A 323 20.78 0.79 14.58
N SER A 324 21.73 1.66 14.21
CA SER A 324 22.82 1.36 13.29
C SER A 324 24.17 1.72 13.89
N SER A 325 25.16 0.85 13.67
CA SER A 325 26.56 1.07 14.04
C SER A 325 27.41 1.69 12.91
N ALA A 326 26.90 1.73 11.68
CA ALA A 326 27.63 2.05 10.45
C ALA A 326 28.83 1.15 10.14
N MET A 327 28.92 -0.02 10.77
CA MET A 327 29.92 -1.03 10.45
C MET A 327 29.43 -1.90 9.30
N LEU A 328 29.55 -1.39 8.08
CA LEU A 328 29.14 -2.07 6.86
C LEU A 328 30.17 -3.11 6.41
N PRO A 329 29.74 -4.28 5.91
CA PRO A 329 30.64 -5.30 5.35
C PRO A 329 31.14 -4.89 3.95
N SER A 330 32.20 -5.55 3.48
CA SER A 330 32.67 -5.47 2.08
C SER A 330 31.89 -6.38 1.13
N ASP A 331 31.19 -7.37 1.66
CA ASP A 331 30.49 -8.38 0.88
C ASP A 331 29.11 -8.60 1.49
N VAL A 332 28.08 -8.60 0.64
CA VAL A 332 26.69 -8.76 1.04
C VAL A 332 26.03 -9.82 0.18
N ALA A 333 25.60 -10.91 0.81
CA ALA A 333 24.72 -11.88 0.16
C ALA A 333 23.26 -11.47 0.37
N VAL A 334 22.54 -11.22 -0.72
CA VAL A 334 21.13 -10.84 -0.67
C VAL A 334 20.26 -12.10 -0.53
N PRO A 335 19.40 -12.19 0.51
CA PRO A 335 18.51 -13.33 0.67
C PRO A 335 17.36 -13.29 -0.35
N ALA A 336 16.85 -14.47 -0.71
CA ALA A 336 15.78 -14.62 -1.70
C ALA A 336 14.46 -13.96 -1.27
N GLU A 337 14.21 -13.86 0.04
CA GLU A 337 12.99 -13.29 0.61
C GLU A 337 13.05 -11.76 0.77
N LEU A 338 14.18 -11.10 0.42
CA LEU A 338 14.26 -9.65 0.48
C LEU A 338 13.24 -9.05 -0.52
N PRO A 339 12.45 -8.03 -0.14
CA PRO A 339 11.57 -7.38 -1.09
C PRO A 339 12.35 -6.74 -2.25
N ALA A 340 11.84 -6.84 -3.48
CA ALA A 340 12.45 -6.24 -4.67
C ALA A 340 12.75 -4.74 -4.50
N ASP A 341 11.80 -4.01 -3.89
CA ASP A 341 11.95 -2.58 -3.59
C ASP A 341 13.05 -2.31 -2.56
N ALA A 342 13.24 -3.23 -1.60
CA ALA A 342 14.31 -3.14 -0.62
C ALA A 342 15.66 -3.42 -1.25
N LEU A 343 15.74 -4.38 -2.17
CA LEU A 343 16.96 -4.62 -2.94
C LEU A 343 17.35 -3.41 -3.80
N GLU A 344 16.40 -2.79 -4.50
CA GLU A 344 16.68 -1.57 -5.27
C GLU A 344 17.23 -0.45 -4.36
N ALA A 345 16.59 -0.23 -3.21
CA ALA A 345 17.05 0.76 -2.23
C ALA A 345 18.43 0.44 -1.64
N LEU A 346 18.74 -0.83 -1.37
CA LEU A 346 20.07 -1.28 -0.92
C LEU A 346 21.13 -0.93 -1.95
N LEU A 347 20.91 -1.28 -3.23
CA LEU A 347 21.87 -1.02 -4.29
C LEU A 347 22.12 0.49 -4.48
N VAL A 348 21.08 1.32 -4.36
CA VAL A 348 21.23 2.78 -4.39
C VAL A 348 22.06 3.30 -3.21
N ALA A 349 21.85 2.75 -2.01
CA ALA A 349 22.57 3.17 -0.82
C ALA A 349 24.08 2.87 -0.88
N THR A 350 24.51 1.86 -1.66
CA THR A 350 25.94 1.50 -1.82
C THR A 350 26.82 2.68 -2.25
N ALA A 351 26.26 3.62 -3.02
CA ALA A 351 26.98 4.83 -3.44
C ALA A 351 27.48 5.68 -2.26
N GLY A 352 26.77 5.65 -1.12
CA GLY A 352 27.09 6.41 0.09
C GLY A 352 27.90 5.64 1.14
N TRP A 353 28.40 4.44 0.83
CA TRP A 353 29.17 3.64 1.79
C TRP A 353 30.59 4.18 1.95
N GLU A 354 31.27 3.82 3.05
CA GLU A 354 32.64 4.26 3.33
C GLU A 354 33.69 3.37 2.66
N ARG A 355 33.30 2.20 2.14
CA ARG A 355 34.19 1.19 1.57
C ARG A 355 33.53 0.48 0.40
N ASP A 356 34.37 0.00 -0.50
CA ASP A 356 33.97 -0.84 -1.64
C ASP A 356 33.13 -2.03 -1.17
N VAL A 357 32.11 -2.35 -1.95
CA VAL A 357 31.18 -3.43 -1.65
C VAL A 357 30.90 -4.29 -2.88
N THR A 358 30.87 -5.60 -2.67
CA THR A 358 30.29 -6.56 -3.59
C THR A 358 28.95 -7.05 -3.05
N VAL A 359 27.88 -6.86 -3.82
CA VAL A 359 26.55 -7.35 -3.50
C VAL A 359 26.24 -8.55 -4.39
N ASP A 360 26.09 -9.74 -3.80
CA ASP A 360 25.66 -10.96 -4.47
C ASP A 360 24.13 -11.02 -4.55
N LEU A 361 23.64 -11.13 -5.78
CA LEU A 361 22.25 -11.10 -6.18
C LEU A 361 21.77 -12.45 -6.74
N SER A 362 22.66 -13.46 -6.77
CA SER A 362 22.42 -14.74 -7.47
C SER A 362 21.21 -15.49 -6.92
N GLY A 363 20.95 -15.37 -5.61
CA GLY A 363 19.80 -15.99 -4.95
C GLY A 363 18.47 -15.24 -5.08
N HIS A 364 18.44 -14.05 -5.69
CA HIS A 364 17.26 -13.19 -5.70
C HIS A 364 16.56 -13.19 -7.06
N ALA A 365 15.28 -13.56 -7.10
CA ALA A 365 14.50 -13.73 -8.33
C ALA A 365 14.49 -12.47 -9.23
N GLU A 366 14.37 -11.29 -8.63
CA GLU A 366 14.36 -10.01 -9.35
C GLU A 366 15.76 -9.36 -9.49
N GLY A 367 16.83 -10.05 -9.06
CA GLY A 367 18.18 -9.47 -8.99
C GLY A 367 18.66 -8.90 -10.33
N ARG A 368 18.47 -9.66 -11.42
CA ARG A 368 18.85 -9.23 -12.78
C ARG A 368 18.02 -8.04 -13.27
N ASN A 369 16.74 -7.98 -12.92
CA ASN A 369 15.86 -6.88 -13.30
C ASN A 369 16.26 -5.61 -12.56
N ILE A 370 16.49 -5.69 -11.25
CA ILE A 370 16.84 -4.52 -10.43
C ILE A 370 18.24 -3.99 -10.77
N VAL A 371 19.24 -4.86 -10.91
CA VAL A 371 20.60 -4.40 -11.23
C VAL A 371 20.67 -3.75 -12.61
N SER A 372 19.87 -4.21 -13.57
CA SER A 372 19.77 -3.57 -14.90
C SER A 372 19.22 -2.14 -14.83
N LYS A 373 18.46 -1.81 -13.77
CA LYS A 373 17.95 -0.46 -13.51
C LYS A 373 18.96 0.40 -12.77
N VAL A 374 19.55 -0.14 -11.70
CA VAL A 374 20.39 0.63 -10.79
C VAL A 374 21.79 0.88 -11.35
N LEU A 375 22.38 -0.09 -12.06
CA LEU A 375 23.74 0.03 -12.60
C LEU A 375 23.91 1.25 -13.53
N PRO A 376 23.05 1.49 -14.55
CA PRO A 376 23.16 2.69 -15.38
C PRO A 376 22.94 3.99 -14.60
N ILE A 377 22.09 3.98 -13.56
CA ILE A 377 21.86 5.15 -12.71
C ILE A 377 23.12 5.49 -11.91
N LEU A 378 23.79 4.49 -11.33
CA LEU A 378 25.05 4.68 -10.61
C LEU A 378 26.15 5.20 -11.55
N GLN A 379 26.31 4.57 -12.72
CA GLN A 379 27.33 4.95 -13.70
C GLN A 379 27.10 6.37 -14.25
N SER A 380 25.86 6.72 -14.57
CA SER A 380 25.51 8.10 -15.02
C SER A 380 25.67 9.14 -13.91
N ALA A 381 25.57 8.73 -12.64
CA ALA A 381 25.89 9.55 -11.49
C ALA A 381 27.40 9.60 -11.18
N GLY A 382 28.27 9.08 -12.04
CA GLY A 382 29.72 9.06 -11.84
C GLY A 382 30.21 8.07 -10.77
N ILE A 383 29.34 7.19 -10.27
CA ILE A 383 29.72 6.13 -9.32
C ILE A 383 30.30 4.96 -10.10
N LYS A 384 31.48 4.50 -9.68
CA LYS A 384 32.17 3.36 -10.30
C LYS A 384 31.48 2.06 -9.87
N ALA A 385 30.75 1.45 -10.79
CA ALA A 385 30.06 0.19 -10.57
C ALA A 385 30.28 -0.77 -11.75
N SER A 386 30.50 -2.05 -11.44
CA SER A 386 30.73 -3.12 -12.40
C SER A 386 29.91 -4.35 -12.05
N LEU A 387 29.31 -4.98 -13.06
CA LEU A 387 28.48 -6.17 -12.92
C LEU A 387 29.24 -7.41 -13.37
N THR A 388 29.18 -8.46 -12.56
CA THR A 388 29.48 -9.84 -12.99
C THR A 388 28.14 -10.52 -13.23
N ASP A 389 27.84 -10.87 -14.48
CA ASP A 389 26.63 -11.61 -14.88
C ASP A 389 27.07 -12.84 -15.68
N THR A 390 27.11 -13.98 -15.00
CA THR A 390 27.29 -15.30 -15.60
C THR A 390 26.04 -16.15 -15.33
N GLU A 391 26.04 -17.38 -15.83
CA GLU A 391 24.93 -18.32 -15.60
C GLU A 391 24.65 -18.51 -14.10
N ASP A 392 25.71 -18.77 -13.31
CA ASP A 392 25.62 -19.07 -11.87
C ASP A 392 25.92 -17.89 -10.94
N THR A 393 26.47 -16.78 -11.45
CA THR A 393 26.87 -15.65 -10.62
C THR A 393 26.28 -14.34 -11.10
N LEU A 394 25.67 -13.61 -10.17
CA LEU A 394 25.18 -12.28 -10.39
C LEU A 394 25.64 -11.39 -9.22
N SER A 395 26.65 -10.56 -9.45
CA SER A 395 27.17 -9.68 -8.40
C SER A 395 27.46 -8.27 -8.91
N LEU A 396 27.10 -7.29 -8.09
CA LEU A 396 27.39 -5.88 -8.34
C LEU A 396 28.52 -5.43 -7.43
N HIS A 397 29.65 -5.06 -8.01
CA HIS A 397 30.74 -4.41 -7.30
C HIS A 397 30.61 -2.89 -7.44
N VAL A 398 30.61 -2.17 -6.32
CA VAL A 398 30.47 -0.72 -6.25
C VAL A 398 31.63 -0.14 -5.46
N VAL A 399 32.30 0.85 -6.05
CA VAL A 399 33.24 1.74 -5.36
C VAL A 399 32.46 3.01 -5.00
N PRO A 400 32.16 3.24 -3.71
CA PRO A 400 31.36 4.37 -3.28
C PRO A 400 31.99 5.70 -3.67
N GLY A 401 31.16 6.73 -3.75
CA GLY A 401 31.62 8.05 -4.14
C GLY A 401 30.53 9.10 -4.09
N LYS A 402 30.96 10.36 -4.23
CA LYS A 402 30.03 11.47 -4.37
C LYS A 402 29.41 11.44 -5.76
N ALA A 403 28.08 11.30 -5.83
CA ALA A 403 27.34 11.37 -7.07
C ALA A 403 27.60 12.71 -7.79
N GLN A 404 27.79 12.66 -9.10
CA GLN A 404 27.97 13.79 -9.99
C GLN A 404 26.89 13.74 -11.05
N PHE A 405 26.23 14.87 -11.29
CA PHE A 405 25.17 14.97 -12.28
C PHE A 405 25.60 15.97 -13.35
N SER A 406 25.72 15.52 -14.59
CA SER A 406 26.29 16.30 -15.69
C SER A 406 25.26 17.06 -16.54
N ASP A 407 23.95 16.86 -16.35
CA ASP A 407 22.91 17.31 -17.29
C ASP A 407 21.58 17.69 -16.60
N GLU A 408 20.61 18.19 -17.39
CA GLU A 408 19.21 18.31 -16.97
C GLU A 408 18.64 16.94 -16.56
N LEU A 409 18.41 16.75 -15.27
CA LEU A 409 17.91 15.51 -14.71
C LEU A 409 16.38 15.41 -14.87
N LEU A 410 15.95 14.90 -16.03
CA LEU A 410 14.54 14.61 -16.34
C LEU A 410 14.01 13.39 -15.57
N PRO A 411 12.70 13.28 -15.30
CA PRO A 411 12.17 12.23 -14.43
C PRO A 411 12.19 10.84 -15.08
N GLY A 412 12.39 10.75 -16.40
CA GLY A 412 12.14 9.53 -17.16
C GLY A 412 10.63 9.21 -17.24
N ILE A 413 10.31 8.09 -17.87
CA ILE A 413 8.95 7.58 -18.05
C ILE A 413 8.60 6.54 -16.98
N ASN A 414 7.37 6.59 -16.46
CA ASN A 414 6.80 5.50 -15.69
C ASN A 414 6.41 4.37 -16.66
N VAL A 415 7.27 3.35 -16.77
CA VAL A 415 7.11 2.25 -17.74
C VAL A 415 5.77 1.53 -17.57
N VAL A 416 5.31 1.29 -16.35
CA VAL A 416 4.04 0.57 -16.09
C VAL A 416 2.85 1.41 -16.54
N ALA A 417 2.83 2.69 -16.19
CA ALA A 417 1.75 3.59 -16.59
C ALA A 417 1.73 3.80 -18.12
N ALA A 418 2.90 4.01 -18.72
CA ALA A 418 3.02 4.16 -20.17
C ALA A 418 2.59 2.89 -20.91
N ALA A 419 3.03 1.70 -20.46
CA ALA A 419 2.62 0.43 -21.03
C ALA A 419 1.11 0.18 -20.86
N THR A 420 0.50 0.63 -19.77
CA THR A 420 -0.96 0.57 -19.58
C THR A 420 -1.69 1.40 -20.63
N LEU A 421 -1.26 2.64 -20.89
CA LEU A 421 -1.87 3.48 -21.92
C LEU A 421 -1.65 2.88 -23.32
N LEU A 422 -0.42 2.45 -23.64
CA LEU A 422 -0.08 1.85 -24.93
C LEU A 422 -0.78 0.49 -25.15
N ALA A 423 -1.26 -0.18 -24.10
CA ALA A 423 -2.01 -1.43 -24.19
C ALA A 423 -3.49 -1.24 -24.56
N MET A 424 -4.06 -0.04 -24.36
CA MET A 424 -5.49 0.21 -24.59
C MET A 424 -5.99 -0.17 -26.01
N PRO A 425 -5.22 0.04 -27.10
CA PRO A 425 -5.63 -0.40 -28.44
C PRO A 425 -5.93 -1.90 -28.54
N ALA A 426 -5.28 -2.77 -27.76
CA ALA A 426 -5.59 -4.20 -27.76
C ALA A 426 -7.04 -4.51 -27.33
N PHE A 427 -7.65 -3.62 -26.55
CA PHE A 427 -9.00 -3.80 -26.01
C PHE A 427 -10.09 -3.24 -26.94
N VAL A 428 -9.85 -2.05 -27.52
CA VAL A 428 -10.88 -1.27 -28.26
C VAL A 428 -10.45 -0.79 -29.66
N GLY A 429 -9.22 -1.08 -30.08
CA GLY A 429 -8.66 -0.63 -31.36
C GLY A 429 -8.21 0.83 -31.37
N GLY A 430 -7.66 1.25 -32.52
CA GLY A 430 -7.14 2.59 -32.73
C GLY A 430 -5.67 2.72 -32.37
N SER A 431 -5.25 3.92 -31.94
CA SER A 431 -3.85 4.24 -31.66
C SER A 431 -3.66 5.10 -30.41
N VAL A 432 -2.51 4.89 -29.77
CA VAL A 432 -2.03 5.68 -28.64
C VAL A 432 -0.61 6.12 -28.94
N LYS A 433 -0.35 7.42 -28.82
CA LYS A 433 0.93 8.07 -29.02
C LYS A 433 1.34 8.83 -27.77
N LEU A 434 2.53 8.53 -27.25
CA LEU A 434 3.10 9.15 -26.07
C LEU A 434 4.42 9.85 -26.41
N SER A 435 4.56 11.13 -26.07
CA SER A 435 5.83 11.86 -26.23
C SER A 435 6.75 11.62 -25.04
N GLY A 436 7.99 11.23 -25.29
CA GLY A 436 9.03 11.01 -24.29
C GLY A 436 10.06 9.96 -24.72
N ARG A 437 11.25 9.97 -24.11
CA ARG A 437 12.32 9.02 -24.38
C ARG A 437 12.21 7.79 -23.49
N TRP A 438 11.92 6.63 -24.08
CA TRP A 438 11.79 5.35 -23.35
C TRP A 438 13.09 4.93 -22.65
N GLU A 439 14.22 5.10 -23.33
CA GLU A 439 15.54 4.70 -22.83
C GLU A 439 16.02 5.58 -21.66
N ALA A 440 15.47 6.80 -21.51
CA ALA A 440 15.82 7.72 -20.44
C ALA A 440 15.32 7.26 -19.04
N THR A 441 14.61 6.13 -18.97
CA THR A 441 14.12 5.52 -17.72
C THR A 441 15.21 4.78 -16.94
N GLY A 442 16.26 4.33 -17.61
CA GLY A 442 17.19 3.34 -17.06
C GLY A 442 16.57 1.95 -16.88
N ASP A 443 15.33 1.71 -17.32
CA ASP A 443 14.61 0.44 -17.11
C ASP A 443 14.45 -0.35 -18.41
N ALA A 444 15.59 -0.62 -19.06
CA ALA A 444 15.64 -1.26 -20.38
C ALA A 444 14.97 -2.65 -20.38
N ARG A 445 15.20 -3.47 -19.34
CA ARG A 445 14.61 -4.81 -19.24
C ARG A 445 13.08 -4.79 -19.17
N SER A 446 12.49 -3.91 -18.36
CA SER A 446 11.03 -3.79 -18.34
C SER A 446 10.51 -3.27 -19.67
N GLY A 447 11.26 -2.36 -20.30
CA GLY A 447 11.01 -1.90 -21.65
C GLY A 447 10.94 -3.02 -22.69
N ASP A 448 11.95 -3.90 -22.69
CA ASP A 448 12.03 -5.03 -23.61
C ASP A 448 10.98 -6.10 -23.30
N ALA A 449 10.62 -6.29 -22.03
CA ALA A 449 9.50 -7.14 -21.64
C ALA A 449 8.17 -6.64 -22.22
N VAL A 450 7.93 -5.31 -22.20
CA VAL A 450 6.74 -4.71 -22.82
C VAL A 450 6.76 -4.91 -24.34
N LYS A 451 7.89 -4.65 -25.01
CA LYS A 451 8.04 -4.89 -26.46
C LYS A 451 7.75 -6.35 -26.82
N GLY A 452 8.33 -7.29 -26.08
CA GLY A 452 8.14 -8.73 -26.28
C GLY A 452 6.69 -9.16 -26.06
N LEU A 453 6.03 -8.64 -25.02
CA LEU A 453 4.62 -8.90 -24.74
C LEU A 453 3.72 -8.39 -25.87
N PHE A 454 3.93 -7.15 -26.32
CA PHE A 454 3.11 -6.52 -27.36
C PHE A 454 3.30 -7.19 -28.72
N SER A 455 4.54 -7.56 -29.05
CA SER A 455 4.87 -8.34 -30.24
C SER A 455 4.15 -9.69 -30.23
N LYS A 456 4.15 -10.42 -29.10
CA LYS A 456 3.41 -11.69 -28.97
C LYS A 456 1.92 -11.49 -29.23
N LEU A 457 1.32 -10.45 -28.64
CA LEU A 457 -0.11 -10.12 -28.77
C LEU A 457 -0.52 -9.65 -30.18
N GLY A 458 0.45 -9.23 -31.02
CA GLY A 458 0.18 -8.62 -32.33
C GLY A 458 -0.14 -7.13 -32.27
N VAL A 459 0.19 -6.44 -31.16
CA VAL A 459 0.09 -4.98 -31.06
C VAL A 459 1.27 -4.35 -31.77
N ASN A 460 1.00 -3.42 -32.68
CA ASN A 460 2.04 -2.72 -33.43
C ASN A 460 2.64 -1.62 -32.55
N LEU A 461 3.78 -1.90 -31.93
CA LEU A 461 4.52 -0.96 -31.10
C LEU A 461 5.71 -0.39 -31.89
N SER A 462 5.76 0.93 -32.00
CA SER A 462 6.91 1.68 -32.52
C SER A 462 7.51 2.55 -31.41
N VAL A 463 8.84 2.52 -31.31
CA VAL A 463 9.61 3.33 -30.36
C VAL A 463 10.64 4.13 -31.18
N ALA A 464 10.46 5.43 -31.22
CA ALA A 464 11.37 6.38 -31.88
C ALA A 464 11.99 7.32 -30.83
N ASP A 465 12.98 8.13 -31.23
CA ASP A 465 13.56 9.12 -30.31
C ASP A 465 12.50 10.14 -29.90
N GLY A 466 12.18 10.17 -28.61
CA GLY A 466 11.19 11.08 -28.04
C GLY A 466 9.73 10.71 -28.30
N GLU A 467 9.43 9.54 -28.87
CA GLU A 467 8.06 9.16 -29.21
C GLU A 467 7.82 7.65 -29.11
N LEU A 468 6.65 7.28 -28.57
CA LEU A 468 6.16 5.91 -28.43
C LEU A 468 4.78 5.83 -29.04
N SER A 469 4.53 4.87 -29.92
CA SER A 469 3.19 4.68 -30.47
C SER A 469 2.81 3.20 -30.48
N ALA A 470 1.58 2.92 -30.08
CA ALA A 470 0.99 1.60 -30.18
C ALA A 470 -0.34 1.67 -30.95
N SER A 471 -0.55 0.75 -31.88
CA SER A 471 -1.81 0.61 -32.60
C SER A 471 -2.26 -0.85 -32.70
N PHE A 472 -3.57 -1.05 -32.82
CA PHE A 472 -4.16 -2.36 -33.03
C PHE A 472 -5.48 -2.22 -33.79
N GLY A 473 -5.75 -3.17 -34.70
CA GLY A 473 -6.96 -3.14 -35.52
C GLY A 473 -7.00 -2.00 -36.55
N GLU A 474 -5.86 -1.63 -37.12
CA GLU A 474 -5.80 -0.65 -38.20
C GLU A 474 -6.66 -1.08 -39.40
N GLY A 475 -7.40 -0.13 -39.98
CA GLY A 475 -8.25 -0.37 -41.16
C GLY A 475 -9.61 -0.99 -40.89
N ILE A 476 -9.98 -1.21 -39.62
CA ILE A 476 -11.31 -1.72 -39.24
C ILE A 476 -12.33 -0.59 -39.26
N ALA A 477 -13.46 -0.82 -39.95
CA ALA A 477 -14.55 0.15 -40.02
C ALA A 477 -15.24 0.33 -38.66
N GLU A 478 -15.82 1.50 -38.42
CA GLU A 478 -16.56 1.77 -37.17
C GLU A 478 -17.73 0.78 -37.04
N GLY A 479 -17.74 0.00 -35.95
CA GLY A 479 -18.75 -1.01 -35.66
C GLY A 479 -18.40 -2.45 -36.05
N GLU A 480 -17.29 -2.67 -36.77
CA GLU A 480 -16.78 -4.02 -37.01
C GLU A 480 -16.09 -4.60 -35.76
N PRO A 481 -16.18 -5.92 -35.53
CA PRO A 481 -15.57 -6.57 -34.38
C PRO A 481 -14.04 -6.51 -34.48
N LEU A 482 -13.40 -6.00 -33.42
CA LEU A 482 -11.95 -5.99 -33.31
C LEU A 482 -11.41 -7.43 -33.34
N PRO A 483 -10.33 -7.72 -34.09
CA PRO A 483 -9.67 -9.02 -34.03
C PRO A 483 -9.25 -9.32 -32.59
N SER A 484 -9.22 -10.60 -32.25
CA SER A 484 -8.66 -11.03 -30.98
C SER A 484 -7.14 -10.94 -31.06
N PRO A 485 -6.47 -10.37 -30.03
CA PRO A 485 -5.02 -10.50 -29.89
C PRO A 485 -4.61 -11.97 -29.86
N ASN A 486 -3.36 -12.24 -30.25
CA ASN A 486 -2.80 -13.59 -30.13
C ASN A 486 -2.76 -14.03 -28.65
N PRO A 487 -2.95 -15.32 -28.35
CA PRO A 487 -2.90 -15.82 -26.98
C PRO A 487 -1.48 -15.69 -26.39
N VAL A 488 -1.42 -15.39 -25.10
CA VAL A 488 -0.18 -15.36 -24.31
C VAL A 488 -0.33 -16.35 -23.16
N ASP A 489 0.34 -17.49 -23.28
CA ASP A 489 0.16 -18.63 -22.37
C ASP A 489 1.16 -18.66 -21.21
N ASP A 490 2.15 -17.75 -21.21
CA ASP A 490 3.22 -17.74 -20.21
C ASP A 490 3.62 -16.31 -19.81
N LEU A 491 3.42 -16.01 -18.52
CA LEU A 491 3.76 -14.73 -17.87
C LEU A 491 4.88 -14.89 -16.84
N THR A 492 5.50 -16.07 -16.71
CA THR A 492 6.52 -16.36 -15.68
C THR A 492 7.77 -15.49 -15.83
N GLY A 493 8.12 -15.10 -17.05
CA GLY A 493 9.27 -14.24 -17.34
C GLY A 493 9.01 -12.74 -17.23
N LEU A 494 7.79 -12.30 -16.91
CA LEU A 494 7.50 -10.87 -16.78
C LEU A 494 8.00 -10.35 -15.42
N PRO A 495 8.57 -9.12 -15.39
CA PRO A 495 8.78 -8.43 -14.12
C PRO A 495 7.48 -8.33 -13.32
N SER A 496 7.55 -8.56 -12.01
CA SER A 496 6.38 -8.52 -11.11
C SER A 496 5.50 -7.27 -11.27
N ALA A 497 6.11 -6.10 -11.51
CA ALA A 497 5.37 -4.85 -11.74
C ALA A 497 4.53 -4.82 -13.04
N LEU A 498 4.85 -5.65 -14.03
CA LEU A 498 4.13 -5.76 -15.31
C LEU A 498 3.17 -6.95 -15.35
N LEU A 499 3.21 -7.84 -14.36
CA LEU A 499 2.35 -9.02 -14.31
C LEU A 499 0.85 -8.68 -14.40
N PRO A 500 0.30 -7.70 -13.65
CA PRO A 500 -1.14 -7.39 -13.76
C PRO A 500 -1.54 -6.93 -15.17
N LEU A 501 -0.68 -6.17 -15.85
CA LEU A 501 -0.87 -5.76 -17.23
C LEU A 501 -0.86 -6.97 -18.17
N GLY A 502 0.13 -7.85 -18.04
CA GLY A 502 0.24 -9.09 -18.81
C GLY A 502 -0.99 -9.99 -18.64
N LEU A 503 -1.47 -10.13 -17.40
CA LEU A 503 -2.68 -10.90 -17.09
C LEU A 503 -3.91 -10.28 -17.77
N ALA A 504 -4.16 -8.97 -17.61
CA ALA A 504 -5.30 -8.30 -18.24
C ALA A 504 -5.31 -8.48 -19.77
N LEU A 505 -4.14 -8.39 -20.41
CA LEU A 505 -3.98 -8.60 -21.85
C LEU A 505 -4.22 -10.06 -22.26
N SER A 506 -3.68 -11.04 -21.53
CA SER A 506 -3.86 -12.47 -21.81
C SER A 506 -5.33 -12.92 -21.68
N LEU A 507 -6.14 -12.20 -20.91
CA LEU A 507 -7.55 -12.54 -20.67
C LEU A 507 -8.48 -12.01 -21.76
N ILE A 508 -8.01 -11.14 -22.67
CA ILE A 508 -8.86 -10.58 -23.75
C ILE A 508 -9.56 -11.69 -24.55
N PRO A 509 -8.86 -12.72 -25.07
CA PRO A 509 -9.51 -13.78 -25.82
C PRO A 509 -10.53 -14.53 -24.94
N ALA A 510 -10.13 -14.92 -23.73
CA ALA A 510 -10.97 -15.72 -22.83
C ALA A 510 -12.27 -15.02 -22.42
N VAL A 511 -12.25 -13.71 -22.18
CA VAL A 511 -13.47 -12.93 -21.86
C VAL A 511 -14.39 -12.85 -23.08
N ARG A 512 -13.83 -12.65 -24.28
CA ARG A 512 -14.61 -12.58 -25.53
C ARG A 512 -15.23 -13.93 -25.91
N SER A 513 -14.51 -15.03 -25.74
CA SER A 513 -14.98 -16.41 -26.01
C SER A 513 -15.73 -17.05 -24.85
N LYS A 514 -15.83 -16.39 -23.69
CA LYS A 514 -16.43 -16.94 -22.45
C LYS A 514 -15.76 -18.23 -21.98
N GLY A 515 -14.44 -18.31 -22.15
CA GLY A 515 -13.60 -19.42 -21.71
C GLY A 515 -12.26 -19.46 -22.42
N GLY A 516 -11.26 -20.12 -21.83
CA GLY A 516 -9.91 -20.16 -22.38
C GLY A 516 -8.92 -20.94 -21.51
N VAL A 517 -7.64 -20.80 -21.80
CA VAL A 517 -6.55 -21.39 -21.01
C VAL A 517 -6.02 -20.32 -20.05
N MET A 518 -5.79 -20.70 -18.80
CA MET A 518 -5.14 -19.81 -17.84
C MET A 518 -3.64 -19.70 -18.20
N PRO A 519 -3.07 -18.49 -18.34
CA PRO A 519 -1.64 -18.35 -18.55
C PRO A 519 -0.85 -18.89 -17.35
N LYS A 520 0.36 -19.40 -17.61
CA LYS A 520 1.30 -19.75 -16.55
C LYS A 520 1.70 -18.49 -15.79
N LEU A 521 1.52 -18.52 -14.47
CA LEU A 521 1.88 -17.43 -13.57
C LEU A 521 3.17 -17.77 -12.80
N PRO A 522 3.96 -16.76 -12.39
CA PRO A 522 5.03 -16.96 -11.42
C PRO A 522 4.50 -17.59 -10.12
N GLU A 523 5.31 -18.43 -9.48
CA GLU A 523 4.92 -19.14 -8.25
C GLU A 523 4.65 -18.22 -7.07
N SER A 524 5.28 -17.04 -7.04
CA SER A 524 5.15 -16.04 -5.98
C SER A 524 3.82 -15.28 -5.99
N VAL A 525 2.99 -15.48 -7.02
CA VAL A 525 1.74 -14.72 -7.19
C VAL A 525 0.66 -15.22 -6.25
N ASP A 526 0.01 -14.28 -5.57
CA ASP A 526 -1.17 -14.59 -4.76
C ASP A 526 -2.33 -15.06 -5.64
N LYS A 527 -2.62 -16.36 -5.56
CA LYS A 527 -3.69 -17.01 -6.32
C LYS A 527 -5.08 -16.49 -5.93
N VAL A 528 -5.29 -16.10 -4.67
CA VAL A 528 -6.57 -15.55 -4.19
C VAL A 528 -6.81 -14.19 -4.82
N LEU A 529 -5.77 -13.37 -4.91
CA LEU A 529 -5.84 -12.08 -5.59
C LEU A 529 -6.19 -12.25 -7.07
N VAL A 530 -5.51 -13.18 -7.76
CA VAL A 530 -5.79 -13.51 -9.17
C VAL A 530 -7.23 -13.96 -9.35
N GLU A 531 -7.70 -14.90 -8.53
CA GLU A 531 -9.09 -15.39 -8.58
C GLU A 531 -10.09 -14.24 -8.35
N SER A 532 -9.84 -13.37 -7.38
CA SER A 532 -10.69 -12.21 -7.12
C SER A 532 -10.77 -11.25 -8.33
N PHE A 533 -9.67 -11.09 -9.07
CA PHE A 533 -9.59 -10.27 -10.28
C PHE A 533 -10.35 -10.94 -11.45
N LEU A 534 -10.17 -12.25 -11.64
CA LEU A 534 -10.91 -13.03 -12.64
C LEU A 534 -12.42 -12.95 -12.41
N ASN A 535 -12.86 -13.00 -11.15
CA ASN A 535 -14.27 -12.90 -10.78
C ASN A 535 -14.90 -11.55 -11.19
N GLN A 536 -14.13 -10.45 -11.23
CA GLN A 536 -14.62 -9.16 -11.76
C GLN A 536 -14.92 -9.23 -13.26
N LEU A 537 -14.12 -10.01 -14.00
CA LEU A 537 -14.32 -10.33 -15.41
C LEU A 537 -15.35 -11.46 -15.63
N GLY A 538 -15.90 -12.03 -14.55
CA GLY A 538 -16.73 -13.24 -14.50
C GLY A 538 -16.09 -14.42 -15.21
N LEU A 539 -14.82 -14.64 -14.89
CA LEU A 539 -14.10 -15.86 -15.17
C LEU A 539 -13.73 -16.52 -13.82
N SER A 540 -13.70 -17.85 -13.80
CA SER A 540 -13.09 -18.64 -12.73
C SER A 540 -12.04 -19.56 -13.33
N CYS A 541 -11.06 -19.98 -12.54
CA CYS A 541 -10.05 -20.93 -12.96
C CYS A 541 -10.33 -22.31 -12.37
N GLU A 542 -10.70 -23.27 -13.21
CA GLU A 542 -10.95 -24.67 -12.86
C GLU A 542 -9.94 -25.55 -13.61
N ASP A 543 -9.09 -26.29 -12.87
CA ASP A 543 -8.07 -27.18 -13.42
C ASP A 543 -7.18 -26.53 -14.51
N GLY A 544 -6.81 -25.26 -14.32
CA GLY A 544 -5.98 -24.50 -15.26
C GLY A 544 -6.73 -23.99 -16.50
N ARG A 545 -8.06 -24.13 -16.53
CA ARG A 545 -8.94 -23.58 -17.58
C ARG A 545 -9.78 -22.44 -17.04
N LEU A 546 -9.97 -21.43 -17.87
CA LEU A 546 -10.87 -20.32 -17.58
C LEU A 546 -12.28 -20.69 -18.02
N VAL A 547 -13.21 -20.64 -17.07
CA VAL A 547 -14.64 -20.89 -17.27
C VAL A 547 -15.45 -19.62 -16.99
N SER A 548 -16.54 -19.42 -17.71
CA SER A 548 -17.41 -18.26 -17.49
C SER A 548 -18.28 -18.47 -16.24
N ILE A 549 -18.33 -17.45 -15.39
CA ILE A 549 -19.20 -17.39 -14.21
C ILE A 549 -19.99 -16.07 -14.21
N GLU A 550 -20.94 -15.95 -13.27
CA GLU A 550 -21.58 -14.66 -13.00
C GLU A 550 -20.53 -13.66 -12.45
N PRO A 551 -20.40 -12.46 -13.03
CA PRO A 551 -19.48 -11.45 -12.53
C PRO A 551 -19.77 -11.08 -11.08
N SER A 552 -18.70 -10.80 -10.34
CA SER A 552 -18.85 -10.11 -9.07
C SER A 552 -19.44 -8.72 -9.26
N THR A 553 -20.43 -8.38 -8.44
CA THR A 553 -21.03 -7.03 -8.36
C THR A 553 -20.44 -6.20 -7.22
N THR A 554 -19.59 -6.81 -6.39
CA THR A 554 -18.95 -6.11 -5.27
C THR A 554 -17.82 -5.23 -5.78
N PRO A 555 -17.77 -3.94 -5.39
CA PRO A 555 -16.62 -3.10 -5.65
C PRO A 555 -15.30 -3.78 -5.27
N TRP A 556 -14.35 -3.79 -6.19
CA TRP A 556 -13.05 -4.41 -5.98
C TRP A 556 -12.10 -3.41 -5.34
N ALA A 557 -11.37 -3.85 -4.30
CA ALA A 557 -10.32 -3.07 -3.68
C ALA A 557 -8.98 -3.51 -4.28
N SER A 558 -8.30 -2.61 -4.97
CA SER A 558 -7.01 -2.94 -5.56
C SER A 558 -5.92 -2.92 -4.49
N PRO A 559 -5.04 -3.94 -4.40
CA PRO A 559 -3.93 -3.94 -3.45
C PRO A 559 -2.79 -3.01 -3.87
N THR A 560 -2.67 -2.69 -5.17
CA THR A 560 -1.57 -1.87 -5.71
C THR A 560 -2.03 -0.98 -6.87
N VAL A 561 -1.21 -0.01 -7.25
CA VAL A 561 -1.48 0.82 -8.45
C VAL A 561 -1.49 -0.04 -9.73
N GLN A 562 -0.61 -1.03 -9.85
CA GLN A 562 -0.47 -1.88 -11.04
C GLN A 562 -1.74 -2.71 -11.28
N TRP A 563 -2.30 -3.26 -10.20
CA TRP A 563 -3.56 -4.00 -10.26
C TRP A 563 -4.78 -3.10 -10.56
N ALA A 564 -4.79 -1.85 -10.09
CA ALA A 564 -5.85 -0.90 -10.37
C ALA A 564 -5.83 -0.45 -11.84
N LEU A 565 -4.63 -0.21 -12.39
CA LEU A 565 -4.41 0.07 -13.81
C LEU A 565 -4.87 -1.12 -14.67
N ALA A 566 -4.48 -2.34 -14.32
CA ALA A 566 -4.93 -3.55 -15.00
C ALA A 566 -6.46 -3.72 -14.96
N LEU A 567 -7.11 -3.44 -13.82
CA LEU A 567 -8.58 -3.49 -13.71
C LEU A 567 -9.25 -2.43 -14.60
N SER A 568 -8.66 -1.24 -14.70
CA SER A 568 -9.18 -0.20 -15.59
C SER A 568 -9.11 -0.59 -17.07
N LEU A 569 -8.11 -1.39 -17.47
CA LEU A 569 -8.05 -2.01 -18.79
C LEU A 569 -9.08 -3.13 -18.95
N ALA A 570 -9.21 -4.00 -17.95
CA ALA A 570 -10.19 -5.08 -17.93
C ALA A 570 -11.64 -4.57 -18.09
N ALA A 571 -11.95 -3.36 -17.59
CA ALA A 571 -13.27 -2.73 -17.72
C ALA A 571 -13.65 -2.36 -19.18
N PHE A 572 -12.72 -2.32 -20.12
CA PHE A 572 -13.07 -2.25 -21.54
C PHE A 572 -13.81 -3.51 -22.01
N LEU A 573 -13.48 -4.68 -21.45
CA LEU A 573 -14.06 -5.97 -21.85
C LEU A 573 -15.45 -6.18 -21.24
N ARG A 574 -15.72 -5.61 -20.06
CA ARG A 574 -16.98 -5.84 -19.33
C ARG A 574 -17.44 -4.58 -18.60
N PRO A 575 -18.72 -4.17 -18.74
CA PRO A 575 -19.22 -2.96 -18.08
C PRO A 575 -19.48 -3.20 -16.59
N ASN A 576 -19.71 -2.12 -15.83
CA ASN A 576 -20.13 -2.13 -14.42
C ASN A 576 -19.10 -2.66 -13.43
N ILE A 577 -17.81 -2.67 -13.79
CA ILE A 577 -16.74 -2.92 -12.81
C ILE A 577 -16.57 -1.66 -11.96
N LYS A 578 -16.47 -1.83 -10.64
CA LYS A 578 -16.31 -0.73 -9.68
C LYS A 578 -15.04 -0.90 -8.86
N LEU A 579 -14.29 0.19 -8.70
CA LEU A 579 -13.09 0.25 -7.88
C LEU A 579 -13.40 0.98 -6.56
N SER A 580 -13.16 0.33 -5.42
CA SER A 580 -13.47 0.93 -4.11
C SER A 580 -12.43 1.97 -3.65
N ASN A 581 -11.20 1.89 -4.14
CA ASN A 581 -10.08 2.73 -3.72
C ASN A 581 -9.35 3.42 -4.89
N PRO A 582 -10.03 4.25 -5.72
CA PRO A 582 -9.40 4.95 -6.86
C PRO A 582 -8.23 5.86 -6.45
N GLY A 583 -8.18 6.27 -5.18
CA GLY A 583 -7.09 7.05 -4.59
C GLY A 583 -5.71 6.40 -4.73
N ILE A 584 -5.63 5.06 -4.82
CA ILE A 584 -4.35 4.37 -5.02
C ILE A 584 -3.70 4.71 -6.36
N VAL A 585 -4.50 5.02 -7.39
CA VAL A 585 -3.99 5.49 -8.68
C VAL A 585 -3.75 6.99 -8.61
N THR A 586 -4.67 7.76 -8.05
CA THR A 586 -4.55 9.23 -7.93
C THR A 586 -3.28 9.65 -7.17
N ASN A 587 -2.86 8.87 -6.16
CA ASN A 587 -1.66 9.16 -5.37
C ASN A 587 -0.37 9.10 -6.20
N TYR A 588 -0.32 8.24 -7.21
CA TYR A 588 0.86 8.03 -8.07
C TYR A 588 0.71 8.76 -9.43
N LEU A 589 -0.49 8.78 -9.99
CA LEU A 589 -0.85 9.32 -11.31
C LEU A 589 -2.09 10.23 -11.19
N PRO A 590 -1.97 11.47 -10.68
CA PRO A 590 -3.10 12.34 -10.38
C PRO A 590 -4.03 12.65 -11.57
N VAL A 591 -3.49 12.64 -12.79
CA VAL A 591 -4.23 12.93 -14.03
C VAL A 591 -4.85 11.70 -14.69
N TYR A 592 -4.55 10.49 -14.21
CA TYR A 592 -4.93 9.24 -14.88
C TYR A 592 -6.44 9.12 -15.11
N TRP A 593 -7.25 9.35 -14.07
CA TRP A 593 -8.70 9.22 -14.17
C TRP A 593 -9.32 10.27 -15.09
N ASN A 594 -8.71 11.46 -15.21
CA ASN A 594 -9.16 12.47 -16.17
C ASN A 594 -8.92 12.00 -17.62
N ILE A 595 -7.72 11.45 -17.89
CA ILE A 595 -7.40 10.84 -19.19
C ILE A 595 -8.40 9.71 -19.49
N TYR A 596 -8.57 8.79 -18.55
CA TYR A 596 -9.43 7.61 -18.69
C TYR A 596 -10.90 7.98 -18.99
N ASN A 597 -11.44 8.97 -18.28
CA ASN A 597 -12.84 9.39 -18.43
C ASN A 597 -13.09 10.26 -19.68
N THR A 598 -12.05 10.77 -20.32
CA THR A 598 -12.15 11.62 -21.53
C THR A 598 -11.78 10.91 -22.82
N LEU A 599 -11.52 9.59 -22.76
CA LEU A 599 -11.37 8.75 -23.95
C LEU A 599 -12.60 8.86 -24.88
N PRO A 600 -12.43 8.73 -26.22
CA PRO A 600 -11.26 8.20 -26.94
C PRO A 600 -10.17 9.21 -27.30
N THR A 601 -10.45 10.52 -27.14
CA THR A 601 -9.54 11.64 -27.44
C THR A 601 -9.32 12.44 -26.14
N PRO A 602 -8.40 11.99 -25.28
CA PRO A 602 -8.31 12.48 -23.91
C PRO A 602 -7.82 13.92 -23.82
N SER A 603 -8.23 14.60 -22.75
CA SER A 603 -7.74 15.94 -22.40
C SER A 603 -7.00 15.93 -21.07
N MET A 604 -5.84 16.59 -21.02
CA MET A 604 -5.08 16.79 -19.78
C MET A 604 -5.65 17.92 -18.90
N THR A 605 -6.44 18.83 -19.48
CA THR A 605 -7.15 19.84 -18.68
C THR A 605 -8.32 19.16 -17.98
N ARG A 606 -8.47 19.40 -16.67
CA ARG A 606 -9.75 19.14 -16.02
C ARG A 606 -10.77 19.97 -16.77
N LYS A 607 -11.79 19.33 -17.36
CA LYS A 607 -13.01 20.08 -17.66
C LYS A 607 -13.40 20.71 -16.34
N ALA A 608 -13.45 22.04 -16.28
CA ALA A 608 -14.26 22.68 -15.27
C ALA A 608 -15.59 21.93 -15.35
N GLN A 609 -16.00 21.32 -14.24
CA GLN A 609 -17.39 20.93 -14.10
C GLN A 609 -18.14 22.15 -14.62
N GLU A 610 -18.87 22.00 -15.73
CA GLU A 610 -19.84 23.02 -16.08
C GLU A 610 -20.57 23.22 -14.77
N GLU A 611 -20.34 24.36 -14.12
CA GLU A 611 -21.26 24.84 -13.14
C GLU A 611 -22.57 24.72 -13.88
N GLU A 612 -23.39 23.74 -13.48
CA GLU A 612 -24.82 23.83 -13.62
C GLU A 612 -25.06 25.28 -13.25
N THR A 613 -25.28 26.10 -14.29
CA THR A 613 -25.39 27.53 -14.16
C THR A 613 -26.38 27.70 -13.05
N ALA A 614 -25.89 28.11 -11.88
CA ALA A 614 -26.72 28.28 -10.72
C ALA A 614 -27.83 29.20 -11.22
N PRO A 615 -29.11 28.78 -11.23
CA PRO A 615 -30.15 29.64 -11.72
C PRO A 615 -30.05 30.89 -10.86
N ALA A 616 -29.78 32.02 -11.51
CA ALA A 616 -29.55 33.30 -10.87
C ALA A 616 -30.59 33.47 -9.75
N ALA A 617 -30.11 33.61 -8.52
CA ALA A 617 -30.94 33.86 -7.36
C ALA A 617 -31.64 35.22 -7.54
N ASN A 618 -32.79 35.22 -8.21
CA ASN A 618 -33.93 36.14 -8.08
C ASN A 618 -34.99 35.85 -9.16
N SER A 619 -35.63 34.69 -9.08
CA SER A 619 -37.00 34.55 -9.59
C SER A 619 -37.75 33.53 -8.74
N ARG A 620 -38.71 34.03 -7.94
CA ARG A 620 -39.63 33.23 -7.14
C ARG A 620 -40.27 32.14 -8.02
N PRO A 621 -40.45 30.90 -7.52
CA PRO A 621 -40.96 29.81 -8.33
C PRO A 621 -42.42 30.09 -8.72
N ALA A 622 -42.65 30.28 -10.02
CA ALA A 622 -43.99 30.31 -10.60
C ALA A 622 -44.61 28.91 -10.46
N ARG A 623 -45.62 28.77 -9.59
CA ARG A 623 -46.44 27.56 -9.45
C ARG A 623 -47.07 27.22 -10.81
N ARG A 624 -46.46 26.28 -11.53
CA ARG A 624 -47.03 25.70 -12.74
C ARG A 624 -48.08 24.67 -12.32
N ARG A 625 -49.35 25.09 -12.37
CA ARG A 625 -50.52 24.22 -12.21
C ARG A 625 -50.45 23.09 -13.24
N VAL A 626 -50.37 21.85 -12.76
CA VAL A 626 -50.64 20.65 -13.56
C VAL A 626 -52.16 20.63 -13.82
N LEU A 627 -52.57 20.86 -15.06
CA LEU A 627 -53.94 20.63 -15.50
C LEU A 627 -54.13 19.11 -15.64
N ALA A 628 -54.62 18.48 -14.57
CA ALA A 628 -55.23 17.16 -14.66
C ALA A 628 -56.56 17.30 -15.41
N SER A 629 -56.65 16.69 -16.58
CA SER A 629 -57.88 16.57 -17.35
C SER A 629 -58.88 15.69 -16.59
N HIS A 630 -59.94 16.34 -16.12
CA HIS A 630 -61.31 15.86 -15.88
C HIS A 630 -61.56 14.34 -15.77
N THR A 631 -61.98 13.92 -14.57
CA THR A 631 -63.26 13.21 -14.35
C THR A 631 -63.90 13.73 -13.05
N PRO A 632 -65.25 13.75 -12.97
CA PRO A 632 -65.99 14.70 -12.13
C PRO A 632 -66.33 14.11 -10.77
N GLU A 633 -66.32 14.94 -9.72
CA GLU A 633 -67.16 14.69 -8.56
C GLU A 633 -67.40 15.99 -7.78
N SER A 634 -68.53 15.99 -7.11
CA SER A 634 -69.40 17.09 -6.72
C SER A 634 -68.88 18.03 -5.63
N GLU A 635 -69.36 19.28 -5.72
CA GLU A 635 -69.71 20.20 -4.62
C GLU A 635 -68.57 20.68 -3.68
N MET A 636 -68.26 21.97 -3.77
CA MET A 636 -67.88 22.76 -2.60
C MET A 636 -68.81 23.97 -2.49
N PRO A 637 -69.03 24.46 -1.26
CA PRO A 637 -69.34 25.87 -1.03
C PRO A 637 -68.22 26.60 -0.28
N ASP A 638 -67.81 27.71 -0.90
CA ASP A 638 -67.58 29.07 -0.40
C ASP A 638 -66.67 29.37 0.81
N GLU A 639 -65.50 29.89 0.45
CA GLU A 639 -65.00 31.25 0.72
C GLU A 639 -65.18 31.86 2.13
N ILE A 640 -64.06 32.08 2.84
CA ILE A 640 -63.93 33.19 3.80
C ILE A 640 -62.56 33.84 3.61
N VAL A 641 -62.58 35.17 3.62
CA VAL A 641 -61.55 36.08 3.11
C VAL A 641 -60.96 36.94 4.23
N TYR A 642 -59.72 37.42 3.98
CA TYR A 642 -59.03 38.63 4.51
C TYR A 642 -58.32 38.54 5.87
N PRO A 643 -57.40 39.48 6.17
CA PRO A 643 -56.35 40.11 5.34
C PRO A 643 -54.96 40.15 6.05
N ASP A 644 -53.95 40.63 5.33
CA ASP A 644 -52.55 40.81 5.76
C ASP A 644 -52.29 41.99 6.73
N GLU A 645 -51.03 42.04 7.20
CA GLU A 645 -50.27 43.06 7.97
C GLU A 645 -50.12 42.69 9.47
N ASP A 646 -48.92 42.47 10.04
CA ASP A 646 -47.58 43.07 9.87
C ASP A 646 -46.41 42.08 9.69
#